data_AF-A0A1Q7K3F9-F1
#
_entry.id   AF-A0A1Q7K3F9-F1
#
_cell.length_a   1.000
_cell.length_b   1.000
_cell.length_c   1.000
_cell.angle_alpha   90.00
_cell.angle_beta   90.00
_cell.angle_gamma   90.00
#
_symmetry.space_group_name_H-M   'P 1'
#
loop_
_entity.id
_entity.type
_entity.pdbx_description
1 polymer ?
#
loop_
_entity_poly.entity_id
_entity_poly.type
_entity_poly.pdbx_seq_one_letter_code
_entity_poly.pdbx_strand_id
1 'polypeptide(L)'
;MQRRHTHAIGFGVALGVSGLIHAAAPSSGTLSSTSGPVAWDGFGAAAAASADESTCIEGTTCDTFTVKLAPADYRGQRVRYKATWTNQLNDYDVYVHEGALDGPVLSPSNGGAPAVAEEGTFDINAIVTAGANDTYTIHVVYFSVAALDPYHGVVSLEAIPVPTAASRTTTIVTGPKTGIIFSHSRALYAFGAGQDVEPNARVDYQGNAYVGGIRGLTGGNDLWRFDLNPKSATYDPFLLGANPVWRADGSVSNLAWKGQPDALAPNHDSDLGGDGGGDMDVAVGFKPAVASGMPPILATSSLVAANVSAQRSTDRGDTFTNNPAGNTTVQVDDRQWMEFLGDHTVYLGYREFTGLQATSKYYLNRSDDGGLTYGPAVVAAIGGNTTGNIDVDQRDGTVYFCHQGPGAEGNKEVRVAVGHPLTLTTTPVVFNTYVAAKGQNQIANLFPVCKVASDGTVYVAYSDGGQGIFIAHSFDQGQTWALPARVSDVGPNGVALFPWIETGERPGSLAIVWYGATAADSEDTKGGNTDSANWKVYFAQTLNATASAPTILQAVASDHIIHGSNISLAGFTTGTSPNRNLADFFQVAVDPQGLAFVAWADDSADFAGHTYVAHQIGGYNLNTGKAIRISGTNAMTPMPARAPQVFDFRHDARAFSPPPVMPDVDTPADIVNIGYGCQNVNGATWVTATMAASGLDTVPPLGTWRMTFASNPTKPGVVDRADRWFVQAATDDTGARTYSYGAAARNSDGSITYTVKGNADAGSFDLTARTVTVKVDVAKLNALAQRGPIKTGTVLMGLAGSATVARVTVAGLVGVGLSDSTRGGGTFTVGSCQQ
;
A
#
# COMPACT_ATOMS: atom_id res chain seq x y z
N MET A 1 -39.05 -106.12 4.66
CA MET A 1 -38.38 -106.59 5.89
C MET A 1 -37.01 -105.95 5.94
N GLN A 2 -36.51 -105.57 7.13
CA GLN A 2 -35.10 -105.32 7.49
C GLN A 2 -34.14 -104.62 6.50
N ARG A 3 -33.34 -103.70 7.07
CA ARG A 3 -32.01 -103.21 6.63
C ARG A 3 -31.35 -103.98 5.47
N ARG A 4 -30.63 -103.26 4.58
CA ARG A 4 -29.15 -103.10 4.67
C ARG A 4 -28.57 -102.26 3.53
N HIS A 5 -27.46 -101.62 3.91
CA HIS A 5 -26.53 -100.74 3.20
C HIS A 5 -25.91 -101.31 1.90
N THR A 6 -25.48 -100.44 0.97
CA THR A 6 -24.06 -100.04 0.70
C THR A 6 -23.98 -99.21 -0.62
N HIS A 7 -23.46 -97.97 -0.58
CA HIS A 7 -22.18 -97.43 -1.14
C HIS A 7 -21.97 -97.60 -2.67
N ALA A 8 -21.40 -96.69 -3.47
CA ALA A 8 -20.89 -95.31 -3.40
C ALA A 8 -20.44 -94.91 -4.84
N ILE A 9 -19.78 -93.73 -4.99
CA ILE A 9 -19.17 -93.08 -6.19
C ILE A 9 -20.16 -92.13 -6.90
N GLY A 10 -19.97 -90.81 -7.07
CA GLY A 10 -18.85 -89.90 -6.85
C GLY A 10 -18.57 -89.09 -8.14
N PHE A 11 -18.95 -87.81 -8.22
CA PHE A 11 -18.33 -86.72 -9.00
C PHE A 11 -19.00 -85.38 -8.66
N GLY A 12 -18.21 -84.33 -8.40
CA GLY A 12 -18.68 -83.01 -7.98
C GLY A 12 -18.82 -81.99 -9.11
N VAL A 13 -19.52 -80.89 -8.81
CA VAL A 13 -19.34 -79.55 -9.42
C VAL A 13 -19.56 -78.52 -8.31
N ALA A 14 -18.62 -77.59 -8.20
CA ALA A 14 -18.59 -76.50 -7.24
C ALA A 14 -19.69 -75.44 -7.54
N LEU A 15 -20.45 -75.05 -6.51
CA LEU A 15 -21.14 -73.77 -6.47
C LEU A 15 -20.34 -72.84 -5.54
N GLY A 16 -19.86 -71.72 -6.10
CA GLY A 16 -19.26 -70.64 -5.34
C GLY A 16 -20.29 -69.93 -4.46
N VAL A 17 -19.92 -69.67 -3.22
CA VAL A 17 -20.63 -68.74 -2.34
C VAL A 17 -19.91 -67.41 -2.43
N SER A 18 -20.48 -66.45 -3.16
CA SER A 18 -20.05 -65.06 -3.15
C SER A 18 -20.33 -64.49 -1.75
N GLY A 19 -19.30 -64.02 -1.05
CA GLY A 19 -19.47 -63.21 0.16
C GLY A 19 -20.20 -61.92 -0.21
N LEU A 20 -21.29 -61.61 0.49
CA LEU A 20 -21.96 -60.32 0.40
C LEU A 20 -21.00 -59.27 0.98
N ILE A 21 -20.45 -58.41 0.11
CA ILE A 21 -19.71 -57.21 0.52
C ILE A 21 -20.75 -56.27 1.14
N HIS A 22 -20.63 -55.99 2.44
CA HIS A 22 -21.49 -55.02 3.13
C HIS A 22 -20.84 -53.64 2.97
N ALA A 23 -21.48 -52.74 2.23
CA ALA A 23 -21.03 -51.37 2.02
C ALA A 23 -22.01 -50.39 2.66
N ALA A 24 -21.54 -49.17 2.93
CA ALA A 24 -22.33 -48.04 3.38
C ALA A 24 -23.63 -47.95 2.58
N ALA A 25 -24.75 -47.71 3.28
CA ALA A 25 -26.08 -47.71 2.70
C ALA A 25 -26.75 -46.34 2.88
N PRO A 26 -26.88 -45.52 1.81
CA PRO A 26 -26.28 -45.68 0.49
C PRO A 26 -24.75 -45.49 0.51
N SER A 27 -24.05 -45.95 -0.53
CA SER A 27 -22.57 -45.86 -0.60
C SER A 27 -22.06 -44.48 -1.05
N SER A 28 -22.97 -43.61 -1.46
CA SER A 28 -22.65 -42.24 -1.82
C SER A 28 -23.86 -41.32 -1.65
N GLY A 29 -23.59 -40.02 -1.59
CA GLY A 29 -24.62 -39.00 -1.68
C GLY A 29 -24.07 -37.66 -2.13
N THR A 30 -24.98 -36.75 -2.50
CA THR A 30 -24.62 -35.45 -3.07
C THR A 30 -25.09 -34.30 -2.17
N LEU A 31 -24.17 -33.43 -1.78
CA LEU A 31 -24.45 -32.16 -1.13
C LEU A 31 -24.53 -31.04 -2.17
N SER A 32 -25.44 -30.10 -1.94
CA SER A 32 -25.58 -28.84 -2.68
C SER A 32 -26.01 -27.73 -1.74
N SER A 33 -25.88 -26.47 -2.16
CA SER A 33 -26.33 -25.32 -1.36
C SER A 33 -27.82 -25.33 -0.98
N THR A 34 -28.61 -26.22 -1.58
CA THR A 34 -30.04 -26.42 -1.29
C THR A 34 -30.36 -27.82 -0.78
N SER A 35 -29.38 -28.73 -0.69
CA SER A 35 -29.62 -30.07 -0.15
C SER A 35 -29.72 -30.01 1.38
N GLY A 36 -30.63 -30.80 1.95
CA GLY A 36 -30.55 -31.12 3.38
C GLY A 36 -29.34 -32.02 3.71
N PRO A 37 -29.13 -32.35 4.98
CA PRO A 37 -28.13 -33.35 5.37
C PRO A 37 -28.34 -34.67 4.62
N VAL A 38 -27.24 -35.31 4.23
CA VAL A 38 -27.22 -36.64 3.61
C VAL A 38 -26.80 -37.64 4.66
N ALA A 39 -27.58 -38.70 4.81
CA ALA A 39 -27.32 -39.75 5.79
C ALA A 39 -26.97 -41.07 5.11
N TRP A 40 -26.16 -41.88 5.79
CA TRP A 40 -25.87 -43.26 5.43
C TRP A 40 -25.74 -44.13 6.68
N ASP A 41 -26.01 -45.41 6.53
CA ASP A 41 -25.86 -46.38 7.61
C ASP A 41 -24.65 -47.29 7.31
N GLY A 42 -23.85 -47.51 8.34
CA GLY A 42 -22.82 -48.55 8.35
C GLY A 42 -23.41 -49.94 8.57
N PHE A 43 -22.59 -50.97 8.37
CA PHE A 43 -23.00 -52.34 8.67
C PHE A 43 -22.76 -52.73 10.14
N GLY A 44 -23.59 -53.63 10.68
CA GLY A 44 -23.35 -54.20 12.00
C GLY A 44 -22.26 -55.27 11.93
N ALA A 45 -21.02 -54.94 12.31
CA ALA A 45 -19.95 -55.92 12.41
C ALA A 45 -19.93 -56.60 13.78
N ALA A 46 -19.78 -57.93 13.84
CA ALA A 46 -19.60 -58.63 15.10
C ALA A 46 -18.09 -58.78 15.40
N ALA A 47 -17.62 -58.18 16.51
CA ALA A 47 -16.24 -58.29 16.97
C ALA A 47 -15.19 -57.85 15.92
N ALA A 48 -15.44 -56.70 15.27
CA ALA A 48 -14.49 -56.08 14.34
C ALA A 48 -13.53 -55.15 15.08
N ALA A 49 -12.24 -55.24 14.74
CA ALA A 49 -11.20 -54.37 15.24
C ALA A 49 -10.13 -54.17 14.15
N SER A 50 -9.77 -52.92 13.91
CA SER A 50 -8.60 -52.52 13.12
C SER A 50 -7.78 -51.54 13.95
N ALA A 51 -6.46 -51.58 13.83
CA ALA A 51 -5.60 -50.66 14.58
C ALA A 51 -5.62 -49.24 14.00
N ASP A 52 -5.85 -49.12 12.69
CA ASP A 52 -5.94 -47.88 11.94
C ASP A 52 -6.56 -48.12 10.57
N GLU A 53 -6.68 -47.06 9.77
CA GLU A 53 -7.14 -47.10 8.39
C GLU A 53 -6.28 -47.99 7.47
N SER A 54 -4.95 -48.02 7.67
CA SER A 54 -4.02 -48.72 6.77
C SER A 54 -4.12 -50.25 6.84
N THR A 55 -4.68 -50.75 7.93
CA THR A 55 -4.80 -52.19 8.23
C THR A 55 -6.23 -52.71 8.16
N CYS A 56 -7.19 -51.82 7.87
CA CYS A 56 -8.60 -52.18 7.83
C CYS A 56 -8.96 -52.98 6.56
N ILE A 57 -10.05 -53.75 6.64
CA ILE A 57 -10.55 -54.58 5.55
C ILE A 57 -11.96 -54.10 5.20
N GLU A 58 -12.12 -53.56 3.99
CA GLU A 58 -13.39 -53.00 3.52
C GLU A 58 -14.53 -54.03 3.63
N GLY A 59 -15.66 -53.60 4.18
CA GLY A 59 -16.83 -54.45 4.42
C GLY A 59 -16.64 -55.50 5.53
N THR A 60 -15.54 -55.43 6.30
CA THR A 60 -15.28 -56.28 7.47
C THR A 60 -14.93 -55.47 8.71
N THR A 61 -13.91 -54.60 8.62
CA THR A 61 -13.43 -53.74 9.71
C THR A 61 -13.38 -52.25 9.34
N CYS A 62 -13.81 -51.89 8.13
CA CYS A 62 -14.05 -50.52 7.71
C CYS A 62 -15.10 -50.44 6.62
N ASP A 63 -15.62 -49.24 6.40
CA ASP A 63 -16.69 -48.94 5.46
C ASP A 63 -16.51 -47.57 4.80
N THR A 64 -16.81 -47.49 3.51
CA THR A 64 -16.57 -46.29 2.69
C THR A 64 -17.86 -45.63 2.20
N PHE A 65 -17.99 -44.33 2.45
CA PHE A 65 -19.04 -43.45 1.92
C PHE A 65 -18.47 -42.33 1.08
N THR A 66 -18.95 -42.16 -0.17
CA THR A 66 -18.50 -41.09 -1.06
C THR A 66 -19.44 -39.87 -1.01
N VAL A 67 -18.91 -38.71 -0.67
CA VAL A 67 -19.61 -37.42 -0.74
C VAL A 67 -19.27 -36.73 -2.05
N LYS A 68 -20.30 -36.35 -2.82
CA LYS A 68 -20.15 -35.47 -3.98
C LYS A 68 -20.70 -34.08 -3.69
N LEU A 69 -20.03 -33.05 -4.18
CA LEU A 69 -20.53 -31.68 -4.17
C LEU A 69 -21.10 -31.34 -5.55
N ALA A 70 -22.34 -30.85 -5.60
CA ALA A 70 -22.91 -30.33 -6.83
C ALA A 70 -22.14 -29.05 -7.25
N PRO A 71 -21.93 -28.79 -8.56
CA PRO A 71 -21.23 -27.58 -9.01
C PRO A 71 -21.89 -26.30 -8.50
N ALA A 72 -21.16 -25.50 -7.71
CA ALA A 72 -21.63 -24.24 -7.15
C ALA A 72 -20.44 -23.45 -6.54
N ASP A 73 -20.73 -22.25 -6.02
CA ASP A 73 -19.80 -21.47 -5.23
C ASP A 73 -19.97 -21.79 -3.74
N TYR A 74 -18.97 -22.45 -3.15
CA TYR A 74 -18.94 -22.82 -1.74
C TYR A 74 -17.97 -21.96 -0.92
N ARG A 75 -17.58 -20.78 -1.41
CA ARG A 75 -16.80 -19.81 -0.62
C ARG A 75 -17.56 -19.47 0.67
N GLY A 76 -16.86 -19.54 1.81
CA GLY A 76 -17.47 -19.37 3.13
C GLY A 76 -18.29 -20.56 3.64
N GLN A 77 -18.26 -21.72 2.98
CA GLN A 77 -18.93 -22.95 3.42
C GLN A 77 -17.93 -24.07 3.74
N ARG A 78 -18.33 -24.94 4.67
CA ARG A 78 -17.61 -26.16 5.06
C ARG A 78 -18.55 -27.35 5.14
N VAL A 79 -18.00 -28.54 5.03
CA VAL A 79 -18.72 -29.80 5.28
C VAL A 79 -18.55 -30.17 6.74
N ARG A 80 -19.64 -30.56 7.40
CA ARG A 80 -19.64 -31.24 8.69
C ARG A 80 -19.98 -32.70 8.46
N TYR A 81 -19.22 -33.61 9.07
CA TYR A 81 -19.55 -35.03 9.13
C TYR A 81 -19.74 -35.45 10.59
N LYS A 82 -20.60 -36.44 10.80
CA LYS A 82 -20.84 -37.06 12.10
C LYS A 82 -21.21 -38.52 11.92
N ALA A 83 -20.49 -39.42 12.58
CA ALA A 83 -20.88 -40.81 12.73
C ALA A 83 -21.35 -41.03 14.18
N THR A 84 -22.51 -41.64 14.39
CA THR A 84 -23.07 -41.92 15.73
C THR A 84 -23.43 -43.37 15.91
N TRP A 85 -23.27 -43.92 17.11
CA TRP A 85 -23.62 -45.30 17.46
C TRP A 85 -24.23 -45.34 18.86
N THR A 86 -24.66 -46.51 19.35
CA THR A 86 -25.43 -46.59 20.61
C THR A 86 -24.63 -47.09 21.81
N ASN A 87 -23.64 -47.96 21.59
CA ASN A 87 -22.86 -48.55 22.66
C ASN A 87 -21.61 -47.70 22.99
N GLN A 88 -21.58 -47.13 24.19
CA GLN A 88 -20.46 -46.31 24.67
C GLN A 88 -19.12 -47.05 24.74
N LEU A 89 -19.10 -48.38 24.68
CA LEU A 89 -17.86 -49.16 24.66
C LEU A 89 -17.29 -49.36 23.25
N ASN A 90 -18.07 -49.06 22.21
CA ASN A 90 -17.59 -49.13 20.84
C ASN A 90 -16.78 -47.89 20.49
N ASP A 91 -15.84 -48.09 19.58
CA ASP A 91 -14.90 -47.10 19.12
C ASP A 91 -14.79 -47.18 17.60
N TYR A 92 -15.16 -46.09 16.94
CA TYR A 92 -15.11 -45.92 15.50
C TYR A 92 -14.20 -44.75 15.21
N ASP A 93 -13.30 -44.90 14.24
CA ASP A 93 -12.52 -43.79 13.71
C ASP A 93 -13.09 -43.36 12.37
N VAL A 94 -13.11 -42.06 12.09
CA VAL A 94 -13.55 -41.49 10.81
C VAL A 94 -12.39 -40.76 10.15
N TYR A 95 -12.02 -41.19 8.95
CA TYR A 95 -11.04 -40.54 8.08
C TYR A 95 -11.76 -39.92 6.90
N VAL A 96 -11.36 -38.71 6.49
CA VAL A 96 -11.93 -38.02 5.33
C VAL A 96 -10.83 -37.66 4.35
N HIS A 97 -10.94 -38.16 3.12
CA HIS A 97 -9.99 -37.92 2.03
C HIS A 97 -10.54 -36.95 1.00
N GLU A 98 -9.65 -36.14 0.44
CA GLU A 98 -9.92 -35.40 -0.79
C GLU A 98 -9.83 -36.36 -1.99
N GLY A 99 -10.89 -36.45 -2.80
CA GLY A 99 -10.96 -37.40 -3.90
C GLY A 99 -11.26 -38.83 -3.43
N ALA A 100 -10.42 -39.78 -3.83
CA ALA A 100 -10.51 -41.20 -3.48
C ALA A 100 -9.71 -41.53 -2.19
N LEU A 101 -9.77 -42.79 -1.73
CA LEU A 101 -9.10 -43.26 -0.50
C LEU A 101 -7.57 -43.13 -0.51
N ASP A 102 -6.93 -43.00 -1.68
CA ASP A 102 -5.49 -42.74 -1.80
C ASP A 102 -5.13 -41.24 -1.78
N GLY A 103 -6.13 -40.37 -1.67
CA GLY A 103 -5.98 -38.93 -1.57
C GLY A 103 -5.53 -38.46 -0.18
N PRO A 104 -5.13 -37.18 -0.03
CA PRO A 104 -4.76 -36.60 1.25
C PRO A 104 -5.91 -36.65 2.28
N VAL A 105 -5.60 -37.02 3.52
CA VAL A 105 -6.54 -36.95 4.65
C VAL A 105 -6.71 -35.49 5.07
N LEU A 106 -7.95 -35.01 5.11
CA LEU A 106 -8.31 -33.63 5.46
C LEU A 106 -8.51 -33.45 6.96
N SER A 107 -9.34 -34.31 7.57
CA SER A 107 -9.70 -34.22 8.98
C SER A 107 -10.07 -35.61 9.49
N PRO A 108 -9.21 -36.28 10.27
CA PRO A 108 -9.57 -37.48 10.99
C PRO A 108 -10.30 -37.14 12.31
N SER A 109 -11.18 -38.02 12.75
CA SER A 109 -11.80 -38.02 14.08
C SER A 109 -11.68 -39.42 14.63
N ASN A 110 -10.82 -39.62 15.64
CA ASN A 110 -10.42 -40.92 16.17
C ASN A 110 -10.39 -40.91 17.70
N GLY A 111 -11.46 -40.41 18.31
CA GLY A 111 -11.62 -40.33 19.76
C GLY A 111 -11.92 -41.70 20.36
N GLY A 112 -11.15 -42.09 21.39
CA GLY A 112 -11.35 -43.38 22.03
C GLY A 112 -12.63 -43.50 22.86
N ALA A 113 -13.08 -44.74 23.08
CA ALA A 113 -14.17 -45.03 24.03
C ALA A 113 -13.83 -44.59 25.49
N PRO A 114 -14.81 -44.11 26.30
CA PRO A 114 -16.25 -44.16 26.02
C PRO A 114 -16.78 -42.97 25.22
N ALA A 115 -17.39 -43.25 24.06
CA ALA A 115 -18.00 -42.27 23.17
C ALA A 115 -19.19 -42.90 22.40
N VAL A 116 -20.06 -42.07 21.82
CA VAL A 116 -21.19 -42.50 20.96
C VAL A 116 -21.22 -41.76 19.63
N ALA A 117 -20.18 -40.98 19.35
CA ALA A 117 -20.06 -40.22 18.13
C ALA A 117 -18.61 -39.81 17.84
N GLU A 118 -18.27 -39.80 16.56
CA GLU A 118 -17.16 -39.04 15.98
C GLU A 118 -17.73 -37.91 15.13
N GLU A 119 -17.15 -36.73 15.19
CA GLU A 119 -17.57 -35.59 14.37
C GLU A 119 -16.42 -34.66 14.03
N GLY A 120 -16.48 -34.07 12.84
CA GLY A 120 -15.49 -33.11 12.39
C GLY A 120 -15.99 -32.24 11.25
N THR A 121 -15.13 -31.34 10.78
CA THR A 121 -15.44 -30.44 9.68
C THR A 121 -14.22 -30.25 8.78
N PHE A 122 -14.45 -30.02 7.49
CA PHE A 122 -13.41 -29.56 6.56
C PHE A 122 -13.96 -28.46 5.65
N ASP A 123 -13.12 -27.46 5.38
CA ASP A 123 -13.50 -26.30 4.57
C ASP A 123 -13.44 -26.63 3.09
N ILE A 124 -14.48 -26.23 2.34
CA ILE A 124 -14.45 -26.27 0.88
C ILE A 124 -13.84 -24.96 0.38
N ASN A 125 -14.42 -23.83 0.84
CA ASN A 125 -14.03 -22.45 0.57
C ASN A 125 -13.58 -22.13 -0.87
N ALA A 126 -14.20 -22.78 -1.85
CA ALA A 126 -13.82 -22.70 -3.26
C ALA A 126 -15.03 -22.78 -4.18
N ILE A 127 -14.82 -22.48 -5.46
CA ILE A 127 -15.80 -22.77 -6.51
C ILE A 127 -15.59 -24.22 -6.94
N VAL A 128 -16.66 -25.02 -6.87
CA VAL A 128 -16.66 -26.44 -7.26
C VAL A 128 -17.23 -26.56 -8.67
N THR A 129 -16.52 -27.28 -9.53
CA THR A 129 -16.95 -27.60 -10.90
C THR A 129 -17.01 -29.11 -11.07
N ALA A 130 -17.91 -29.61 -11.93
CA ALA A 130 -18.04 -31.04 -12.15
C ALA A 130 -16.70 -31.67 -12.58
N GLY A 131 -16.24 -32.69 -11.87
CA GLY A 131 -14.99 -33.41 -12.10
C GLY A 131 -13.73 -32.77 -11.51
N ALA A 132 -13.84 -31.65 -10.78
CA ALA A 132 -12.71 -31.03 -10.09
C ALA A 132 -13.13 -30.51 -8.71
N ASN A 133 -12.45 -30.99 -7.67
CA ASN A 133 -12.70 -30.63 -6.27
C ASN A 133 -14.15 -30.91 -5.81
N ASP A 134 -14.79 -31.92 -6.41
CA ASP A 134 -16.22 -32.22 -6.22
C ASP A 134 -16.47 -33.55 -5.49
N THR A 135 -15.42 -34.27 -5.09
CA THR A 135 -15.52 -35.63 -4.54
C THR A 135 -14.66 -35.75 -3.29
N TYR A 136 -15.25 -36.30 -2.23
CA TYR A 136 -14.60 -36.59 -0.95
C TYR A 136 -15.00 -37.98 -0.49
N THR A 137 -14.09 -38.69 0.16
CA THR A 137 -14.34 -40.05 0.64
C THR A 137 -14.27 -40.09 2.15
N ILE A 138 -15.34 -40.54 2.80
CA ILE A 138 -15.40 -40.76 4.24
C ILE A 138 -15.21 -42.25 4.49
N HIS A 139 -14.21 -42.59 5.27
CA HIS A 139 -13.83 -43.95 5.59
C HIS A 139 -13.95 -44.17 7.09
N VAL A 140 -14.87 -45.05 7.47
CA VAL A 140 -15.20 -45.31 8.88
C VAL A 140 -14.58 -46.63 9.28
N VAL A 141 -13.61 -46.59 10.19
CA VAL A 141 -12.84 -47.74 10.68
C VAL A 141 -13.42 -48.19 12.01
N TYR A 142 -13.59 -49.51 12.16
CA TYR A 142 -14.13 -50.15 13.35
C TYR A 142 -12.93 -50.43 14.26
N PHE A 143 -12.50 -49.42 15.03
CA PHE A 143 -11.29 -49.52 15.86
C PHE A 143 -11.47 -50.59 16.95
N SER A 144 -12.59 -50.55 17.67
CA SER A 144 -12.98 -51.60 18.63
C SER A 144 -14.50 -51.70 18.76
N VAL A 145 -15.11 -52.72 18.12
CA VAL A 145 -16.57 -52.88 18.09
C VAL A 145 -16.98 -54.26 18.58
N ALA A 146 -17.62 -54.31 19.76
CA ALA A 146 -17.89 -55.57 20.46
C ALA A 146 -19.25 -56.23 20.12
N ALA A 147 -20.20 -55.50 19.53
CA ALA A 147 -21.56 -55.96 19.24
C ALA A 147 -22.08 -55.42 17.89
N LEU A 148 -23.20 -55.98 17.40
CA LEU A 148 -23.93 -55.49 16.21
C LEU A 148 -24.58 -54.12 16.49
N ASP A 149 -23.77 -53.07 16.51
CA ASP A 149 -24.16 -51.69 16.75
C ASP A 149 -23.70 -50.83 15.57
N PRO A 150 -24.41 -50.87 14.43
CA PRO A 150 -24.02 -50.11 13.25
C PRO A 150 -23.99 -48.61 13.55
N TYR A 151 -23.00 -47.92 12.99
CA TYR A 151 -22.96 -46.46 13.05
C TYR A 151 -23.97 -45.85 12.05
N HIS A 152 -24.49 -44.68 12.38
CA HIS A 152 -25.28 -43.81 11.52
C HIS A 152 -24.47 -42.57 11.17
N GLY A 153 -24.13 -42.41 9.90
CA GLY A 153 -23.39 -41.29 9.35
C GLY A 153 -24.30 -40.19 8.81
N VAL A 154 -23.95 -38.94 9.08
CA VAL A 154 -24.59 -37.75 8.50
C VAL A 154 -23.53 -36.77 8.03
N VAL A 155 -23.70 -36.25 6.82
CA VAL A 155 -22.93 -35.12 6.29
C VAL A 155 -23.83 -33.96 5.92
N SER A 156 -23.39 -32.74 6.21
CA SER A 156 -24.13 -31.52 5.89
C SER A 156 -23.21 -30.38 5.52
N LEU A 157 -23.76 -29.36 4.85
CA LEU A 157 -23.09 -28.09 4.65
C LEU A 157 -23.46 -27.13 5.78
N GLU A 158 -22.48 -26.37 6.25
CA GLU A 158 -22.69 -25.23 7.11
C GLU A 158 -21.81 -24.05 6.69
N ALA A 159 -22.21 -22.84 7.07
CA ALA A 159 -21.35 -21.68 6.92
C ALA A 159 -20.10 -21.86 7.79
N ILE A 160 -18.92 -21.51 7.25
CA ILE A 160 -17.73 -21.33 8.06
C ILE A 160 -18.09 -20.23 9.08
N PRO A 161 -18.04 -20.50 10.40
CA PRO A 161 -18.29 -19.48 11.39
C PRO A 161 -17.32 -18.33 11.13
N VAL A 162 -17.85 -17.16 10.75
CA VAL A 162 -17.09 -15.92 10.76
C VAL A 162 -17.15 -15.44 12.21
N PRO A 163 -16.05 -15.47 12.98
CA PRO A 163 -16.02 -14.72 14.22
C PRO A 163 -16.30 -13.28 13.80
N THR A 164 -17.41 -12.70 14.22
CA THR A 164 -17.55 -11.25 14.10
C THR A 164 -16.84 -10.71 15.33
N ALA A 165 -15.70 -10.04 15.16
CA ALA A 165 -15.21 -9.17 16.22
C ALA A 165 -16.37 -8.28 16.63
N ALA A 166 -16.66 -8.25 17.93
CA ALA A 166 -17.57 -7.26 18.46
C ALA A 166 -17.06 -5.88 18.02
N SER A 167 -17.89 -5.12 17.31
CA SER A 167 -17.58 -3.79 16.78
C SER A 167 -18.72 -2.84 17.09
N ARG A 168 -18.40 -1.56 17.19
CA ARG A 168 -19.40 -0.49 17.30
C ARG A 168 -20.05 -0.25 15.94
N THR A 169 -21.36 -0.08 15.93
CA THR A 169 -22.11 0.27 14.71
C THR A 169 -21.80 1.70 14.30
N THR A 170 -21.41 1.94 13.05
CA THR A 170 -21.13 3.30 12.56
C THR A 170 -22.17 3.76 11.54
N THR A 171 -22.41 5.07 11.48
CA THR A 171 -23.19 5.69 10.39
C THR A 171 -22.22 6.41 9.45
N ILE A 172 -22.00 5.87 8.27
CA ILE A 172 -21.12 6.48 7.26
C ILE A 172 -21.97 7.28 6.27
N VAL A 173 -21.67 8.57 6.17
CA VAL A 173 -22.30 9.52 5.23
C VAL A 173 -21.28 9.85 4.15
N THR A 174 -21.67 9.66 2.89
CA THR A 174 -20.81 9.90 1.72
C THR A 174 -21.38 10.98 0.81
N GLY A 175 -20.54 11.48 -0.10
CA GLY A 175 -20.94 12.39 -1.17
C GLY A 175 -21.19 13.83 -0.68
N PRO A 176 -21.90 14.66 -1.47
CA PRO A 176 -22.02 16.10 -1.22
C PRO A 176 -22.63 16.49 0.13
N LYS A 177 -23.36 15.57 0.78
CA LYS A 177 -23.99 15.78 2.09
C LYS A 177 -22.99 15.94 3.22
N THR A 178 -21.74 15.52 3.05
CA THR A 178 -20.69 15.68 4.06
C THR A 178 -20.26 17.14 4.21
N GLY A 179 -20.39 17.95 3.15
CA GLY A 179 -19.85 19.31 3.09
C GLY A 179 -18.33 19.38 3.01
N ILE A 180 -17.63 18.24 2.95
CA ILE A 180 -16.17 18.15 2.87
C ILE A 180 -15.74 18.51 1.44
N ILE A 181 -14.79 19.44 1.33
CA ILE A 181 -14.21 19.90 0.06
C ILE A 181 -12.71 20.06 0.26
N PHE A 182 -11.91 19.55 -0.68
CA PHE A 182 -10.47 19.76 -0.74
C PHE A 182 -10.10 20.75 -1.84
N SER A 183 -8.94 21.41 -1.69
CA SER A 183 -8.27 22.11 -2.78
C SER A 183 -7.96 21.12 -3.91
N HIS A 184 -7.56 21.63 -5.07
CA HIS A 184 -6.95 20.73 -6.06
C HIS A 184 -5.71 20.06 -5.47
N SER A 185 -5.44 18.83 -5.92
CA SER A 185 -4.19 18.15 -5.60
C SER A 185 -3.04 18.94 -6.23
N ARG A 186 -1.95 19.17 -5.48
CA ARG A 186 -0.76 19.87 -5.97
C ARG A 186 0.44 18.97 -5.90
N ALA A 187 1.07 18.74 -7.05
CA ALA A 187 2.40 18.14 -7.11
C ALA A 187 3.41 19.09 -6.45
N LEU A 188 4.23 18.56 -5.56
CA LEU A 188 5.41 19.26 -5.05
C LEU A 188 6.58 19.05 -6.01
N TYR A 189 7.52 20.00 -6.01
CA TYR A 189 8.71 19.98 -6.87
C TYR A 189 9.94 20.28 -6.05
N ALA A 190 10.94 19.42 -6.14
CA ALA A 190 12.25 19.57 -5.51
C ALA A 190 13.36 19.55 -6.55
N PHE A 191 14.41 20.36 -6.34
CA PHE A 191 15.50 20.50 -7.30
C PHE A 191 16.27 19.18 -7.48
N GLY A 192 16.32 18.69 -8.72
CA GLY A 192 17.04 17.48 -9.11
C GLY A 192 16.49 16.16 -8.56
N ALA A 193 15.23 16.16 -8.10
CA ALA A 193 14.57 14.98 -7.56
C ALA A 193 13.81 14.23 -8.66
N GLY A 194 14.35 13.08 -9.07
CA GLY A 194 13.68 12.14 -9.99
C GLY A 194 12.52 11.36 -9.36
N GLN A 195 12.40 11.38 -8.03
CA GLN A 195 11.25 10.93 -7.25
C GLN A 195 11.25 11.65 -5.90
N ASP A 196 10.08 11.79 -5.28
CA ASP A 196 9.90 12.22 -3.89
C ASP A 196 8.66 11.54 -3.29
N VAL A 197 8.85 10.38 -2.66
CA VAL A 197 7.74 9.53 -2.17
C VAL A 197 7.70 9.49 -0.64
N GLU A 198 6.78 8.69 -0.09
CA GLU A 198 6.60 8.49 1.36
C GLU A 198 6.43 9.80 2.14
N PRO A 199 5.52 10.69 1.70
CA PRO A 199 5.47 12.00 2.30
C PRO A 199 4.86 11.97 3.69
N ASN A 200 5.37 12.87 4.50
CA ASN A 200 4.88 13.10 5.85
C ASN A 200 4.33 14.53 5.96
N ALA A 201 3.49 14.80 6.96
CA ALA A 201 2.83 16.09 7.11
C ALA A 201 2.72 16.51 8.58
N ARG A 202 3.06 17.77 8.85
CA ARG A 202 2.84 18.43 10.15
C ARG A 202 2.44 19.88 9.94
N VAL A 203 1.53 20.39 10.77
CA VAL A 203 1.21 21.83 10.81
C VAL A 203 1.48 22.35 12.20
N ASP A 204 2.27 23.40 12.31
CA ASP A 204 2.56 24.02 13.61
C ASP A 204 1.42 24.95 14.06
N TYR A 205 1.46 25.35 15.34
CA TYR A 205 0.42 26.21 15.93
C TYR A 205 0.36 27.63 15.33
N GLN A 206 1.38 28.04 14.56
CA GLN A 206 1.41 29.32 13.85
C GLN A 206 0.86 29.20 12.42
N GLY A 207 0.55 27.98 11.96
CA GLY A 207 -0.02 27.69 10.64
C GLY A 207 1.03 27.35 9.58
N ASN A 208 2.30 27.14 9.92
CA ASN A 208 3.24 26.63 8.91
C ASN A 208 2.99 25.13 8.71
N ALA A 209 2.61 24.75 7.50
CA ALA A 209 2.39 23.36 7.11
C ALA A 209 3.63 22.83 6.40
N TYR A 210 4.29 21.85 6.99
CA TYR A 210 5.51 21.21 6.48
C TYR A 210 5.18 19.86 5.86
N VAL A 211 5.86 19.56 4.76
CA VAL A 211 5.80 18.27 4.08
C VAL A 211 7.22 17.80 3.81
N GLY A 212 7.51 16.55 4.16
CA GLY A 212 8.70 15.86 3.73
C GLY A 212 8.42 14.90 2.58
N GLY A 213 9.44 14.52 1.82
CA GLY A 213 9.42 13.40 0.89
C GLY A 213 10.83 12.83 0.66
N ILE A 214 10.94 11.52 0.44
CA ILE A 214 12.22 10.85 0.27
C ILE A 214 12.59 10.69 -1.21
N ARG A 215 13.87 10.86 -1.55
CA ARG A 215 14.39 10.57 -2.91
C ARG A 215 14.85 9.12 -3.07
N GLY A 216 14.84 8.33 -2.00
CA GLY A 216 15.48 7.01 -1.91
C GLY A 216 16.87 7.06 -1.29
N LEU A 217 17.40 5.91 -0.87
CA LEU A 217 18.70 5.79 -0.20
C LEU A 217 19.81 6.54 -0.96
N THR A 218 20.59 7.36 -0.26
CA THR A 218 21.64 8.27 -0.77
C THR A 218 21.14 9.45 -1.61
N GLY A 219 19.85 9.52 -1.91
CA GLY A 219 19.22 10.66 -2.56
C GLY A 219 18.86 11.78 -1.57
N GLY A 220 18.71 11.45 -0.28
CA GLY A 220 18.29 12.37 0.77
C GLY A 220 16.78 12.61 0.80
N ASN A 221 16.39 13.61 1.60
CA ASN A 221 15.01 14.02 1.81
C ASN A 221 14.80 15.45 1.34
N ASP A 222 13.57 15.76 0.93
CA ASP A 222 13.12 17.11 0.63
C ASP A 222 12.18 17.63 1.70
N LEU A 223 12.16 18.95 1.87
CA LEU A 223 11.16 19.63 2.67
C LEU A 223 10.44 20.72 1.86
N TRP A 224 9.13 20.83 2.06
CA TRP A 224 8.31 21.94 1.60
C TRP A 224 7.55 22.59 2.75
N ARG A 225 7.17 23.87 2.59
CA ARG A 225 6.37 24.61 3.55
C ARG A 225 5.30 25.48 2.90
N PHE A 226 4.08 25.43 3.44
CA PHE A 226 2.95 26.32 3.14
C PHE A 226 2.54 27.14 4.36
N ASP A 227 1.86 28.26 4.13
CA ASP A 227 1.35 29.13 5.18
C ASP A 227 -0.18 29.05 5.24
N LEU A 228 -0.69 28.31 6.22
CA LEU A 228 -2.12 28.12 6.48
C LEU A 228 -2.63 29.07 7.58
N ASN A 229 -1.91 30.14 7.90
CA ASN A 229 -2.38 31.13 8.86
C ASN A 229 -3.26 32.18 8.18
N PRO A 230 -4.58 32.24 8.46
CA PRO A 230 -5.49 33.18 7.80
C PRO A 230 -5.22 34.66 8.15
N LYS A 231 -4.35 34.92 9.14
CA LYS A 231 -3.90 36.28 9.51
C LYS A 231 -2.58 36.67 8.85
N SER A 232 -1.91 35.74 8.18
CA SER A 232 -0.64 36.01 7.52
C SER A 232 -0.85 36.69 6.17
N ALA A 233 0.09 37.54 5.78
CA ALA A 233 0.10 38.18 4.46
C ALA A 233 0.41 37.17 3.33
N THR A 234 1.00 36.02 3.66
CA THR A 234 1.36 34.94 2.73
C THR A 234 0.42 33.74 2.81
N TYR A 235 -0.77 33.90 3.42
CA TYR A 235 -1.77 32.84 3.55
C TYR A 235 -2.09 32.17 2.22
N ASP A 236 -1.88 30.86 2.15
CA ASP A 236 -2.00 30.03 0.96
C ASP A 236 -2.86 28.78 1.20
N PRO A 237 -4.19 28.95 1.43
CA PRO A 237 -5.08 27.83 1.71
C PRO A 237 -5.35 26.92 0.51
N PHE A 238 -4.93 27.31 -0.68
CA PHE A 238 -5.08 26.55 -1.93
C PHE A 238 -3.76 25.97 -2.44
N LEU A 239 -2.70 26.09 -1.62
CA LEU A 239 -1.38 25.50 -1.84
C LEU A 239 -0.77 25.90 -3.18
N LEU A 240 -1.01 27.15 -3.62
CA LEU A 240 -0.53 27.67 -4.90
C LEU A 240 0.99 27.83 -4.93
N GLY A 241 1.62 27.94 -3.76
CA GLY A 241 3.07 27.98 -3.60
C GLY A 241 3.78 26.71 -4.07
N ALA A 242 3.05 25.60 -4.28
CA ALA A 242 3.59 24.35 -4.82
C ALA A 242 4.02 24.48 -6.28
N ASN A 243 3.45 25.44 -7.02
CA ASN A 243 3.70 25.59 -8.44
C ASN A 243 5.10 26.21 -8.67
N PRO A 244 6.04 25.49 -9.30
CA PRO A 244 7.31 26.06 -9.68
C PRO A 244 7.13 27.12 -10.78
N VAL A 245 7.96 28.16 -10.74
CA VAL A 245 8.06 29.15 -11.82
C VAL A 245 9.27 28.79 -12.67
N TRP A 246 9.01 28.18 -13.83
CA TRP A 246 10.02 27.80 -14.82
C TRP A 246 10.38 28.96 -15.75
N ARG A 247 11.67 29.14 -16.02
CA ARG A 247 12.18 29.99 -17.09
C ARG A 247 12.59 29.14 -18.29
N ALA A 248 12.67 29.78 -19.46
CA ALA A 248 12.99 29.09 -20.71
C ALA A 248 14.40 28.48 -20.76
N ASP A 249 15.30 28.93 -19.88
CA ASP A 249 16.68 28.43 -19.75
C ASP A 249 16.79 27.24 -18.77
N GLY A 250 15.68 26.73 -18.24
CA GLY A 250 15.66 25.66 -17.24
C GLY A 250 15.85 26.11 -15.80
N SER A 251 16.10 27.41 -15.56
CA SER A 251 16.12 27.92 -14.19
C SER A 251 14.71 27.94 -13.61
N VAL A 252 14.61 27.63 -12.32
CA VAL A 252 13.33 27.50 -11.62
C VAL A 252 13.40 28.09 -10.24
N SER A 253 12.27 28.64 -9.79
CA SER A 253 12.06 29.00 -8.39
C SER A 253 10.80 28.32 -7.89
N ASN A 254 10.90 27.61 -6.77
CA ASN A 254 9.75 27.07 -6.04
C ASN A 254 9.74 27.69 -4.64
N LEU A 255 8.70 28.45 -4.30
CA LEU A 255 8.60 29.12 -3.00
C LEU A 255 8.29 28.15 -1.86
N ALA A 256 7.63 27.04 -2.17
CA ALA A 256 7.29 26.03 -1.16
C ALA A 256 8.51 25.19 -0.78
N TRP A 257 9.42 24.89 -1.72
CA TRP A 257 10.58 24.03 -1.45
C TRP A 257 11.60 24.72 -0.53
N LYS A 258 12.12 23.97 0.42
CA LYS A 258 12.99 24.42 1.51
C LYS A 258 14.37 23.77 1.51
N GLY A 259 14.70 23.04 0.45
CA GLY A 259 15.96 22.34 0.34
C GLY A 259 15.89 20.92 0.90
N GLN A 260 17.07 20.34 1.09
CA GLN A 260 17.26 19.00 1.64
C GLN A 260 17.85 19.11 3.05
N PRO A 261 17.08 18.85 4.12
CA PRO A 261 17.59 18.97 5.48
C PRO A 261 18.83 18.12 5.73
N ASP A 262 18.87 16.90 5.16
CA ASP A 262 19.89 15.88 5.39
C ASP A 262 21.07 15.94 4.42
N ALA A 263 21.18 17.00 3.62
CA ALA A 263 22.36 17.26 2.80
C ALA A 263 23.62 17.48 3.65
N LEU A 264 24.79 17.29 3.03
CA LEU A 264 26.09 17.49 3.68
C LEU A 264 26.28 18.97 4.09
N ALA A 265 25.77 19.88 3.26
CA ALA A 265 25.73 21.32 3.44
C ALA A 265 24.30 21.82 3.17
N PRO A 266 23.36 21.63 4.11
CA PRO A 266 21.92 21.84 3.88
C PRO A 266 21.49 23.31 3.68
N ASN A 267 22.44 24.24 3.75
CA ASN A 267 22.23 25.67 3.53
C ASN A 267 23.00 26.18 2.30
N HIS A 268 23.45 25.30 1.41
CA HIS A 268 24.13 25.64 0.17
C HIS A 268 23.29 25.19 -1.03
N ASP A 269 22.89 26.14 -1.87
CA ASP A 269 21.91 25.92 -2.95
C ASP A 269 22.32 24.88 -4.00
N SER A 270 23.61 24.55 -4.09
CA SER A 270 24.15 23.56 -5.04
C SER A 270 24.40 22.17 -4.45
N ASP A 271 24.18 21.97 -3.14
CA ASP A 271 24.41 20.66 -2.53
C ASP A 271 23.16 19.80 -2.67
N LEU A 272 23.28 18.73 -3.45
CA LEU A 272 22.17 17.87 -3.82
C LEU A 272 22.56 16.41 -3.55
N GLY A 273 21.78 15.77 -2.70
CA GLY A 273 22.08 14.48 -2.10
C GLY A 273 22.11 14.61 -0.58
N GLY A 274 21.47 13.66 0.10
CA GLY A 274 21.48 13.55 1.56
C GLY A 274 22.28 12.35 2.03
N ASP A 275 22.66 12.38 3.30
CA ASP A 275 23.26 11.22 3.95
C ASP A 275 22.29 10.03 4.02
N GLY A 276 20.97 10.27 3.99
CA GLY A 276 19.92 9.26 4.09
C GLY A 276 19.01 9.15 2.87
N GLY A 277 17.69 9.23 3.08
CA GLY A 277 16.68 9.07 2.05
C GLY A 277 16.01 7.69 2.02
N GLY A 278 16.30 6.81 2.97
CA GLY A 278 15.60 5.52 3.10
C GLY A 278 14.17 5.67 3.61
N ASP A 279 13.98 6.56 4.57
CA ASP A 279 12.72 6.95 5.22
C ASP A 279 12.93 8.36 5.81
N MET A 280 11.84 9.03 6.15
CA MET A 280 11.88 10.28 6.90
C MET A 280 10.69 10.48 7.82
N ASP A 281 10.88 11.38 8.78
CA ASP A 281 9.77 12.01 9.52
C ASP A 281 10.14 13.45 9.89
N VAL A 282 9.12 14.22 10.27
CA VAL A 282 9.20 15.62 10.69
C VAL A 282 8.26 15.80 11.87
N ALA A 283 8.65 16.66 12.81
CA ALA A 283 7.84 17.02 13.94
C ALA A 283 8.02 18.51 14.26
N VAL A 284 7.01 19.12 14.87
CA VAL A 284 6.99 20.57 15.12
C VAL A 284 6.70 20.88 16.57
N GLY A 285 7.35 21.91 17.09
CA GLY A 285 7.15 22.37 18.46
C GLY A 285 5.72 22.86 18.73
N PHE A 286 5.18 22.46 19.87
CA PHE A 286 3.90 22.93 20.36
C PHE A 286 3.99 24.35 20.89
N LYS A 287 2.81 24.97 21.07
CA LYS A 287 2.71 26.33 21.59
C LYS A 287 3.32 26.41 22.99
N PRO A 288 4.35 27.26 23.21
CA PRO A 288 4.96 27.41 24.53
C PRO A 288 3.99 28.05 25.53
N ALA A 289 4.17 27.72 26.82
CA ALA A 289 3.37 28.30 27.91
C ALA A 289 3.55 29.82 28.01
N VAL A 290 4.74 30.33 27.68
CA VAL A 290 5.03 31.75 27.56
C VAL A 290 5.05 32.10 26.07
N ALA A 291 4.25 33.09 25.67
CA ALA A 291 4.19 33.51 24.28
C ALA A 291 5.58 33.92 23.76
N SER A 292 5.99 33.30 22.65
CA SER A 292 7.23 33.63 21.93
C SER A 292 6.87 34.21 20.57
N GLY A 293 7.62 35.23 20.14
CA GLY A 293 7.56 35.72 18.76
C GLY A 293 8.43 34.90 17.80
N MET A 294 9.18 33.93 18.31
CA MET A 294 10.02 33.05 17.51
C MET A 294 9.18 32.01 16.76
N PRO A 295 9.62 31.57 15.58
CA PRO A 295 9.03 30.43 14.93
C PRO A 295 9.10 29.15 15.79
N PRO A 296 8.15 28.22 15.63
CA PRO A 296 8.24 26.91 16.24
C PRO A 296 9.46 26.15 15.71
N ILE A 297 10.07 25.33 16.56
CA ILE A 297 11.17 24.47 16.14
C ILE A 297 10.62 23.39 15.21
N LEU A 298 11.32 23.13 14.12
CA LEU A 298 11.09 22.00 13.23
C LEU A 298 12.23 21.00 13.43
N ALA A 299 11.89 19.76 13.74
CA ALA A 299 12.82 18.63 13.72
C ALA A 299 12.56 17.77 12.48
N THR A 300 13.62 17.30 11.84
CA THR A 300 13.55 16.32 10.75
C THR A 300 14.51 15.17 11.03
N SER A 301 14.21 14.00 10.49
CA SER A 301 15.08 12.82 10.56
C SER A 301 15.14 12.10 9.22
N SER A 302 16.28 11.49 8.92
CA SER A 302 16.50 10.71 7.69
C SER A 302 17.10 9.34 8.03
N LEU A 303 16.61 8.28 7.37
CA LEU A 303 17.18 6.95 7.53
C LEU A 303 18.42 6.82 6.62
N VAL A 304 19.56 6.64 7.26
CA VAL A 304 20.89 6.46 6.66
C VAL A 304 21.30 5.00 6.81
N ALA A 305 20.81 4.14 5.93
CA ALA A 305 20.96 2.68 6.05
C ALA A 305 20.47 2.19 7.43
N ALA A 306 21.38 1.72 8.30
CA ALA A 306 21.04 1.23 9.65
C ALA A 306 21.19 2.31 10.75
N ASN A 307 21.23 3.59 10.38
CA ASN A 307 21.39 4.72 11.30
C ASN A 307 20.40 5.86 10.99
N VAL A 308 20.26 6.82 11.90
CA VAL A 308 19.38 7.99 11.74
C VAL A 308 20.21 9.26 11.74
N SER A 309 20.12 10.09 10.69
CA SER A 309 20.57 11.48 10.75
C SER A 309 19.44 12.36 11.27
N ALA A 310 19.80 13.41 12.00
CA ALA A 310 18.84 14.29 12.65
C ALA A 310 19.13 15.76 12.32
N GLN A 311 18.10 16.52 12.02
CA GLN A 311 18.23 17.93 11.69
C GLN A 311 17.22 18.78 12.43
N ARG A 312 17.56 20.07 12.57
CA ARG A 312 16.72 21.07 13.22
C ARG A 312 16.72 22.37 12.46
N SER A 313 15.56 23.00 12.36
CA SER A 313 15.37 24.39 11.94
C SER A 313 14.67 25.20 13.02
N THR A 314 15.07 26.46 13.17
CA THR A 314 14.46 27.45 14.09
C THR A 314 13.87 28.65 13.35
N ASP A 315 13.82 28.59 12.02
CA ASP A 315 13.39 29.69 11.14
C ASP A 315 12.36 29.23 10.10
N ARG A 316 11.58 28.19 10.43
CA ARG A 316 10.52 27.60 9.59
C ARG A 316 11.07 26.88 8.36
N GLY A 317 12.18 26.17 8.52
CA GLY A 317 12.83 25.41 7.47
C GLY A 317 13.57 26.26 6.45
N ASP A 318 13.88 27.53 6.75
CA ASP A 318 14.65 28.36 5.82
C ASP A 318 16.16 28.02 5.94
N THR A 319 16.63 27.58 7.12
CA THR A 319 17.97 27.00 7.33
C THR A 319 17.94 25.79 8.27
N PHE A 320 18.92 24.90 8.13
CA PHE A 320 19.05 23.67 8.92
C PHE A 320 20.42 23.54 9.60
N THR A 321 20.40 22.99 10.81
CA THR A 321 21.57 22.37 11.44
C THR A 321 21.45 20.86 11.28
N ASN A 322 22.45 20.21 10.67
CA ASN A 322 22.47 18.75 10.46
C ASN A 322 23.41 18.07 11.46
N ASN A 323 22.95 16.96 12.05
CA ASN A 323 23.74 15.97 12.77
C ASN A 323 23.64 14.61 12.03
N PRO A 324 24.63 14.28 11.18
CA PRO A 324 24.62 13.06 10.37
C PRO A 324 24.57 11.74 11.16
N ALA A 325 24.97 11.78 12.44
CA ALA A 325 24.99 10.60 13.27
C ALA A 325 23.71 10.41 14.10
N GLY A 326 22.91 11.48 14.30
CA GLY A 326 21.75 11.54 15.21
C GLY A 326 22.03 11.21 16.68
N ASN A 327 23.18 10.62 16.97
CA ASN A 327 23.61 9.99 18.22
C ASN A 327 22.77 8.76 18.62
N THR A 328 22.08 8.10 17.68
CA THR A 328 21.43 6.82 17.95
C THR A 328 22.49 5.71 18.05
N THR A 329 22.34 4.83 19.04
CA THR A 329 23.32 3.76 19.32
C THR A 329 22.82 2.37 18.92
N VAL A 330 21.57 2.27 18.48
CA VAL A 330 20.91 1.03 18.06
C VAL A 330 20.68 1.09 16.56
N GLN A 331 21.00 -0.01 15.88
CA GLN A 331 20.82 -0.10 14.42
C GLN A 331 19.34 -0.16 14.06
N VAL A 332 18.91 0.78 13.23
CA VAL A 332 17.52 0.92 12.79
C VAL A 332 17.25 0.00 11.61
N ASP A 333 16.07 -0.63 11.60
CA ASP A 333 15.60 -1.45 10.48
C ASP A 333 14.95 -0.62 9.38
N ASP A 334 13.88 0.06 9.79
CA ASP A 334 12.85 0.59 8.91
C ASP A 334 11.98 1.56 9.74
N ARG A 335 11.67 2.72 9.14
CA ARG A 335 10.86 3.83 9.69
C ARG A 335 11.29 4.37 11.05
N GLN A 336 11.67 5.65 11.07
CA GLN A 336 11.72 6.44 12.29
C GLN A 336 10.51 7.36 12.44
N TRP A 337 10.08 7.57 13.68
CA TRP A 337 8.90 8.35 14.05
C TRP A 337 9.27 9.42 15.05
N MET A 338 8.83 10.65 14.83
CA MET A 338 9.08 11.76 15.72
C MET A 338 7.81 12.40 16.24
N GLU A 339 7.86 12.81 17.51
CA GLU A 339 6.81 13.62 18.12
C GLU A 339 7.40 14.56 19.18
N PHE A 340 6.86 15.77 19.25
CA PHE A 340 7.29 16.76 20.23
C PHE A 340 6.57 16.58 21.57
N LEU A 341 7.26 16.92 22.65
CA LEU A 341 6.68 17.29 23.94
C LEU A 341 7.00 18.76 24.22
N GLY A 342 5.98 19.61 24.22
CA GLY A 342 6.17 21.05 24.32
C GLY A 342 6.88 21.64 23.10
N ASP A 343 7.72 22.65 23.32
CA ASP A 343 8.31 23.47 22.25
C ASP A 343 9.71 23.03 21.82
N HIS A 344 10.40 22.18 22.60
CA HIS A 344 11.80 21.83 22.37
C HIS A 344 12.18 20.35 22.59
N THR A 345 11.32 19.54 23.21
CA THR A 345 11.63 18.14 23.48
C THR A 345 11.12 17.29 22.33
N VAL A 346 11.93 16.39 21.79
CA VAL A 346 11.55 15.50 20.69
C VAL A 346 11.81 14.06 21.09
N TYR A 347 10.83 13.20 20.89
CA TYR A 347 11.01 11.76 20.97
C TYR A 347 11.21 11.17 19.59
N LEU A 348 12.06 10.14 19.51
CA LEU A 348 12.35 9.39 18.30
C LEU A 348 12.09 7.91 18.56
N GLY A 349 11.13 7.33 17.84
CA GLY A 349 10.74 5.92 17.93
C GLY A 349 11.11 5.15 16.67
N TYR A 350 11.64 3.93 16.81
CA TYR A 350 12.01 3.07 15.67
C TYR A 350 12.09 1.59 16.06
N ARG A 351 12.25 0.71 15.07
CA ARG A 351 12.47 -0.74 15.26
C ARG A 351 13.94 -1.12 14.96
N GLU A 352 14.49 -2.09 15.69
CA GLU A 352 15.83 -2.62 15.41
C GLU A 352 15.90 -3.59 14.23
N PHE A 353 17.02 -3.57 13.49
CA PHE A 353 17.27 -4.37 12.27
C PHE A 353 17.39 -5.88 12.49
N THR A 354 17.66 -6.36 13.71
CA THR A 354 18.20 -7.72 13.93
C THR A 354 17.17 -8.80 14.30
N GLY A 355 15.86 -8.54 14.27
CA GLY A 355 14.86 -9.41 14.88
C GLY A 355 14.07 -10.33 13.94
N LEU A 356 13.95 -11.61 14.30
CA LEU A 356 12.75 -12.38 13.95
C LEU A 356 11.53 -11.68 14.56
N GLN A 357 10.37 -11.74 13.91
CA GLN A 357 9.14 -11.06 14.35
C GLN A 357 8.83 -11.21 15.85
N ALA A 358 9.03 -12.40 16.44
CA ALA A 358 8.75 -12.64 17.85
C ALA A 358 9.72 -11.94 18.82
N THR A 359 10.85 -11.45 18.32
CA THR A 359 11.98 -10.90 19.09
C THR A 359 12.34 -9.46 18.72
N SER A 360 11.73 -8.89 17.67
CA SER A 360 11.98 -7.50 17.26
C SER A 360 11.71 -6.53 18.40
N LYS A 361 12.65 -5.63 18.67
CA LYS A 361 12.49 -4.60 19.69
C LYS A 361 12.24 -3.25 19.07
N TYR A 362 11.43 -2.48 19.78
CA TYR A 362 11.10 -1.11 19.46
C TYR A 362 11.76 -0.21 20.49
N TYR A 363 12.44 0.85 20.03
CA TYR A 363 13.21 1.74 20.86
C TYR A 363 12.67 3.16 20.82
N LEU A 364 12.87 3.85 21.94
CA LEU A 364 12.58 5.26 22.10
C LEU A 364 13.86 6.00 22.52
N ASN A 365 14.15 7.09 21.86
CA ASN A 365 15.15 8.07 22.27
C ASN A 365 14.49 9.41 22.56
N ARG A 366 15.16 10.25 23.34
CA ARG A 366 14.73 11.62 23.66
C ARG A 366 15.83 12.61 23.29
N SER A 367 15.41 13.75 22.74
CA SER A 367 16.21 14.95 22.53
C SER A 367 15.59 16.10 23.32
N ASP A 368 16.43 16.91 23.97
CA ASP A 368 16.02 18.14 24.66
C ASP A 368 16.53 19.41 23.95
N ASP A 369 17.11 19.26 22.75
CA ASP A 369 17.63 20.34 21.93
C ASP A 369 16.87 20.48 20.60
N GLY A 370 15.58 20.16 20.59
CA GLY A 370 14.74 20.32 19.39
C GLY A 370 15.00 19.27 18.31
N GLY A 371 15.44 18.07 18.70
CA GLY A 371 15.61 16.93 17.80
C GLY A 371 16.99 16.82 17.16
N LEU A 372 17.99 17.57 17.61
CA LEU A 372 19.32 17.57 16.98
C LEU A 372 20.26 16.51 17.55
N THR A 373 20.21 16.27 18.86
CA THR A 373 20.98 15.21 19.53
C THR A 373 20.07 14.33 20.38
N TYR A 374 20.17 13.02 20.19
CA TYR A 374 19.37 12.05 20.93
C TYR A 374 20.20 11.38 22.04
N GLY A 375 19.59 11.25 23.22
CA GLY A 375 20.12 10.50 24.36
C GLY A 375 20.02 8.98 24.18
N PRO A 376 20.30 8.19 25.22
CA PRO A 376 20.27 6.73 25.17
C PRO A 376 18.92 6.14 24.74
N ALA A 377 18.96 5.00 24.04
CA ALA A 377 17.78 4.27 23.60
C ALA A 377 17.16 3.47 24.76
N VAL A 378 15.84 3.50 24.87
CA VAL A 378 15.04 2.70 25.83
C VAL A 378 14.16 1.73 25.05
N VAL A 379 14.10 0.47 25.49
CA VAL A 379 13.18 -0.52 24.88
C VAL A 379 11.75 -0.19 25.28
N ALA A 380 10.90 0.13 24.29
CA ALA A 380 9.49 0.42 24.46
C ALA A 380 8.60 -0.82 24.28
N ALA A 381 8.93 -1.70 23.34
CA ALA A 381 8.16 -2.92 23.10
C ALA A 381 9.04 -4.06 22.56
N ILE A 382 8.53 -5.29 22.68
CA ILE A 382 9.15 -6.50 22.15
C ILE A 382 8.08 -7.31 21.41
N GLY A 383 8.44 -7.79 20.22
CA GLY A 383 7.62 -8.61 19.36
C GLY A 383 6.72 -7.78 18.44
N GLY A 384 6.71 -8.12 17.16
CA GLY A 384 5.92 -7.45 16.14
C GLY A 384 6.60 -7.45 14.78
N ASN A 385 5.83 -7.17 13.72
CA ASN A 385 6.35 -7.16 12.34
C ASN A 385 6.35 -5.78 11.69
N THR A 386 5.42 -4.91 12.10
CA THR A 386 5.18 -3.61 11.46
C THR A 386 5.29 -2.54 12.54
N THR A 387 6.13 -1.54 12.30
CA THR A 387 6.35 -0.41 13.21
C THR A 387 5.28 0.66 12.94
N GLY A 388 4.43 0.93 13.92
CA GLY A 388 3.53 2.08 13.88
C GLY A 388 4.21 3.33 14.44
N ASN A 389 3.50 4.44 14.50
CA ASN A 389 4.05 5.70 15.01
C ASN A 389 4.10 5.78 16.54
N ILE A 390 4.76 6.83 17.01
CA ILE A 390 4.65 7.33 18.38
C ILE A 390 3.74 8.55 18.46
N ASP A 391 3.16 8.79 19.62
CA ASP A 391 2.56 10.07 19.99
C ASP A 391 2.75 10.35 21.48
N VAL A 392 2.70 11.63 21.89
CA VAL A 392 3.03 12.06 23.26
C VAL A 392 1.93 12.92 23.84
N ASP A 393 1.44 12.53 25.02
CA ASP A 393 0.45 13.31 25.75
C ASP A 393 1.08 14.59 26.30
N GLN A 394 0.64 15.73 25.79
CA GLN A 394 1.20 17.04 26.18
C GLN A 394 0.89 17.41 27.63
N ARG A 395 0.00 16.70 28.33
CA ARG A 395 -0.43 17.03 29.69
C ARG A 395 0.50 16.43 30.75
N ASP A 396 1.00 15.22 30.51
CA ASP A 396 1.81 14.48 31.49
C ASP A 396 3.07 13.82 30.89
N GLY A 397 3.28 13.93 29.58
CA GLY A 397 4.44 13.38 28.88
C GLY A 397 4.36 11.87 28.63
N THR A 398 3.20 11.23 28.85
CA THR A 398 3.00 9.81 28.53
C THR A 398 3.29 9.58 27.04
N VAL A 399 4.13 8.59 26.74
CA VAL A 399 4.49 8.22 25.36
C VAL A 399 3.73 6.96 24.97
N TYR A 400 3.04 7.03 23.83
CA TYR A 400 2.36 5.91 23.19
C TYR A 400 3.16 5.47 21.97
N PHE A 401 3.44 4.17 21.86
CA PHE A 401 4.11 3.58 20.69
C PHE A 401 3.24 2.47 20.10
N CYS A 402 2.61 2.77 18.96
CA CYS A 402 1.80 1.85 18.21
C CYS A 402 2.65 0.87 17.40
N HIS A 403 2.27 -0.39 17.38
CA HIS A 403 2.91 -1.40 16.55
C HIS A 403 1.94 -2.57 16.29
N GLN A 404 2.26 -3.36 15.27
CA GLN A 404 1.57 -4.63 15.07
C GLN A 404 2.16 -5.70 15.99
N GLY A 405 1.33 -6.31 16.83
CA GLY A 405 1.74 -7.35 17.75
C GLY A 405 1.70 -8.77 17.16
N PRO A 406 2.54 -9.69 17.64
CA PRO A 406 2.36 -11.13 17.44
C PRO A 406 1.21 -11.59 18.36
N GLY A 407 0.03 -11.84 17.79
CA GLY A 407 -1.10 -12.41 18.52
C GLY A 407 -1.12 -13.93 18.47
N ALA A 408 -1.92 -14.56 19.33
CA ALA A 408 -2.14 -16.02 19.29
C ALA A 408 -2.72 -16.53 17.94
N GLU A 409 -3.26 -15.61 17.13
CA GLU A 409 -3.83 -15.85 15.80
C GLU A 409 -3.01 -15.18 14.68
N GLY A 410 -1.71 -14.94 14.92
CA GLY A 410 -0.82 -14.23 13.98
C GLY A 410 -0.91 -12.71 14.10
N ASN A 411 -0.65 -11.99 13.01
CA ASN A 411 -0.37 -10.55 13.03
C ASN A 411 -1.66 -9.72 12.91
N LYS A 412 -2.61 -9.99 13.81
CA LYS A 412 -3.94 -9.39 13.83
C LYS A 412 -4.14 -8.32 14.91
N GLU A 413 -3.16 -8.12 15.79
CA GLU A 413 -3.31 -7.24 16.96
C GLU A 413 -2.65 -5.88 16.73
N VAL A 414 -3.42 -4.81 16.91
CA VAL A 414 -2.87 -3.47 17.13
C VAL A 414 -2.46 -3.41 18.59
N ARG A 415 -1.18 -3.14 18.84
CA ARG A 415 -0.64 -3.00 20.19
C ARG A 415 -0.12 -1.59 20.42
N VAL A 416 -0.28 -1.13 21.66
CA VAL A 416 0.23 0.17 22.09
C VAL A 416 1.06 -0.06 23.33
N ALA A 417 2.35 0.25 23.23
CA ALA A 417 3.24 0.35 24.39
C ALA A 417 3.09 1.74 25.01
N VAL A 418 2.89 1.78 26.32
CA VAL A 418 2.59 3.00 27.08
C VAL A 418 3.68 3.20 28.11
N GLY A 419 4.41 4.32 28.01
CA GLY A 419 5.48 4.67 28.92
C GLY A 419 5.19 5.96 29.66
N HIS A 420 5.20 5.91 30.98
CA HIS A 420 5.00 7.06 31.86
C HIS A 420 6.33 7.62 32.31
N PRO A 421 6.66 8.90 32.02
CA PRO A 421 7.85 9.50 32.57
C PRO A 421 7.63 9.88 34.05
N LEU A 422 8.70 9.86 34.85
CA LEU A 422 8.63 10.33 36.24
C LEU A 422 8.39 11.85 36.32
N THR A 423 8.91 12.58 35.33
CA THR A 423 8.78 14.03 35.15
C THR A 423 8.80 14.36 33.66
N LEU A 424 8.29 15.53 33.27
CA LEU A 424 8.32 15.98 31.86
C LEU A 424 9.74 16.13 31.28
N THR A 425 10.77 16.14 32.14
CA THR A 425 12.19 16.29 31.78
C THR A 425 12.93 14.94 31.68
N THR A 426 12.23 13.82 31.83
CA THR A 426 12.84 12.47 31.82
C THR A 426 12.18 11.58 30.79
N THR A 427 12.97 10.75 30.10
CA THR A 427 12.45 9.68 29.24
C THR A 427 11.75 8.60 30.08
N PRO A 428 10.59 8.08 29.66
CA PRO A 428 10.02 6.88 30.27
C PRO A 428 11.01 5.70 30.18
N VAL A 429 11.14 4.93 31.26
CA VAL A 429 12.07 3.77 31.33
C VAL A 429 11.37 2.42 31.46
N VAL A 430 10.05 2.44 31.66
CA VAL A 430 9.20 1.24 31.75
C VAL A 430 8.01 1.46 30.83
N PHE A 431 7.70 0.44 30.02
CA PHE A 431 6.56 0.43 29.13
C PHE A 431 5.68 -0.78 29.42
N ASN A 432 4.36 -0.56 29.41
CA ASN A 432 3.38 -1.63 29.43
C ASN A 432 2.70 -1.70 28.06
N THR A 433 2.64 -2.89 27.47
CA THR A 433 2.01 -3.09 26.16
C THR A 433 0.61 -3.65 26.29
N TYR A 434 -0.35 -2.99 25.64
CA TYR A 434 -1.75 -3.38 25.63
C TYR A 434 -2.22 -3.70 24.21
N VAL A 435 -3.19 -4.62 24.10
CA VAL A 435 -3.87 -4.90 22.83
C VAL A 435 -5.00 -3.89 22.66
N ALA A 436 -4.83 -2.97 21.72
CA ALA A 436 -5.79 -1.90 21.44
C ALA A 436 -6.97 -2.38 20.59
N ALA A 437 -6.68 -3.25 19.63
CA ALA A 437 -7.69 -3.88 18.78
C ALA A 437 -7.19 -5.22 18.26
N LYS A 438 -8.13 -6.11 17.92
CA LYS A 438 -7.86 -7.37 17.22
C LYS A 438 -8.67 -7.40 15.93
N GLY A 439 -7.97 -7.37 14.79
CA GLY A 439 -8.56 -7.52 13.47
C GLY A 439 -9.09 -8.94 13.24
N GLN A 440 -10.03 -9.07 12.31
CA GLN A 440 -10.48 -10.39 11.84
C GLN A 440 -9.47 -11.03 10.88
N ASN A 441 -8.75 -10.18 10.15
CA ASN A 441 -7.71 -10.53 9.21
C ASN A 441 -6.37 -9.92 9.65
N GLN A 442 -5.33 -10.15 8.84
CA GLN A 442 -4.03 -9.54 9.05
C GLN A 442 -4.13 -8.02 8.97
N ILE A 443 -3.56 -7.31 9.95
CA ILE A 443 -3.60 -5.85 10.01
C ILE A 443 -2.38 -5.18 9.36
N ALA A 444 -1.43 -5.96 8.83
CA ALA A 444 -0.18 -5.52 8.16
C ALA A 444 -0.43 -4.88 6.79
N ASN A 445 -1.48 -4.10 6.64
CA ASN A 445 -1.77 -3.34 5.43
C ASN A 445 -1.25 -1.92 5.55
N LEU A 446 -0.11 -1.78 6.26
CA LEU A 446 0.71 -0.63 6.72
C LEU A 446 -0.06 0.65 7.10
N PHE A 447 0.46 1.57 7.91
CA PHE A 447 0.93 1.24 9.26
C PHE A 447 -0.26 1.32 10.25
N PRO A 448 -0.27 0.56 11.36
CA PRO A 448 -1.18 0.87 12.46
C PRO A 448 -0.73 2.19 13.12
N VAL A 449 -1.67 3.07 13.42
CA VAL A 449 -1.38 4.43 13.91
C VAL A 449 -2.01 4.66 15.27
N CYS A 450 -1.35 5.37 16.18
CA CYS A 450 -1.96 5.94 17.38
C CYS A 450 -1.90 7.47 17.39
N LYS A 451 -2.87 8.09 18.08
CA LYS A 451 -2.89 9.52 18.37
C LYS A 451 -3.55 9.77 19.73
N VAL A 452 -2.97 10.63 20.57
CA VAL A 452 -3.58 11.12 21.81
C VAL A 452 -4.13 12.52 21.59
N ALA A 453 -5.44 12.67 21.84
CA ALA A 453 -6.11 13.96 21.74
C ALA A 453 -5.75 14.86 22.92
N SER A 454 -6.01 16.17 22.78
CA SER A 454 -5.77 17.16 23.84
C SER A 454 -6.57 16.91 25.13
N ASP A 455 -7.65 16.12 25.07
CA ASP A 455 -8.44 15.69 26.22
C ASP A 455 -7.91 14.39 26.88
N GLY A 456 -6.88 13.77 26.31
CA GLY A 456 -6.28 12.53 26.77
C GLY A 456 -6.81 11.25 26.20
N THR A 457 -7.83 11.32 25.34
CA THR A 457 -8.35 10.14 24.68
C THR A 457 -7.31 9.64 23.70
N VAL A 458 -6.90 8.38 23.83
CA VAL A 458 -5.98 7.74 22.89
C VAL A 458 -6.80 7.03 21.83
N TYR A 459 -6.48 7.25 20.57
CA TYR A 459 -7.07 6.59 19.42
C TYR A 459 -6.04 5.70 18.74
N VAL A 460 -6.51 4.60 18.16
CA VAL A 460 -5.74 3.84 17.17
C VAL A 460 -6.52 3.73 15.87
N ALA A 461 -5.81 3.62 14.75
CA ALA A 461 -6.36 3.28 13.44
C ALA A 461 -5.59 2.14 12.78
N TYR A 462 -6.30 1.27 12.08
CA TYR A 462 -5.72 0.15 11.35
C TYR A 462 -6.59 -0.30 10.18
N SER A 463 -5.99 -0.97 9.20
CA SER A 463 -6.69 -1.63 8.10
C SER A 463 -6.81 -3.13 8.37
N ASP A 464 -8.04 -3.65 8.37
CA ASP A 464 -8.33 -5.07 8.64
C ASP A 464 -8.36 -5.88 7.33
N GLY A 465 -7.25 -6.52 6.97
CA GLY A 465 -7.11 -7.31 5.74
C GLY A 465 -7.36 -6.53 4.44
N GLY A 466 -7.24 -5.20 4.48
CA GLY A 466 -7.64 -4.32 3.39
C GLY A 466 -9.15 -4.11 3.26
N GLN A 467 -10.01 -4.76 4.05
CA GLN A 467 -11.48 -4.70 3.87
C GLN A 467 -12.12 -3.43 4.45
N GLY A 468 -11.37 -2.69 5.26
CA GLY A 468 -11.78 -1.41 5.79
C GLY A 468 -10.81 -0.85 6.83
N ILE A 469 -10.94 0.44 7.07
CA ILE A 469 -10.26 1.16 8.13
C ILE A 469 -11.14 1.14 9.38
N PHE A 470 -10.51 0.88 10.51
CA PHE A 470 -11.14 0.81 11.82
C PHE A 470 -10.45 1.73 12.81
N ILE A 471 -11.22 2.28 13.75
CA ILE A 471 -10.69 3.01 14.91
C ILE A 471 -11.13 2.38 16.22
N ALA A 472 -10.27 2.44 17.23
CA ALA A 472 -10.61 2.16 18.63
C ALA A 472 -10.09 3.30 19.51
N HIS A 473 -10.62 3.42 20.74
CA HIS A 473 -10.20 4.46 21.67
C HIS A 473 -10.06 3.95 23.10
N SER A 474 -9.27 4.67 23.91
CA SER A 474 -9.04 4.43 25.32
C SER A 474 -9.13 5.75 26.10
N PHE A 475 -9.73 5.68 27.30
CA PHE A 475 -9.82 6.81 28.24
C PHE A 475 -8.85 6.69 29.43
N ASP A 476 -8.17 5.56 29.58
CA ASP A 476 -7.34 5.20 30.73
C ASP A 476 -5.90 4.91 30.33
N GLN A 477 -5.42 5.70 29.36
CA GLN A 477 -4.05 5.64 28.83
C GLN A 477 -3.70 4.26 28.26
N GLY A 478 -4.62 3.65 27.53
CA GLY A 478 -4.39 2.41 26.79
C GLY A 478 -4.62 1.12 27.61
N GLN A 479 -5.03 1.21 28.87
CA GLN A 479 -5.29 0.01 29.69
C GLN A 479 -6.51 -0.76 29.22
N THR A 480 -7.59 -0.05 28.88
CA THR A 480 -8.80 -0.61 28.29
C THR A 480 -9.19 0.12 27.01
N TRP A 481 -9.80 -0.63 26.10
CA TRP A 481 -10.13 -0.14 24.76
C TRP A 481 -11.59 -0.41 24.43
N ALA A 482 -12.22 0.57 23.77
CA ALA A 482 -13.53 0.40 23.18
C ALA A 482 -13.47 -0.57 22.00
N LEU A 483 -14.60 -1.21 21.71
CA LEU A 483 -14.74 -2.03 20.51
C LEU A 483 -14.42 -1.22 19.24
N PRO A 484 -13.75 -1.81 18.23
CA PRO A 484 -13.43 -1.12 17.00
C PRO A 484 -14.67 -0.60 16.26
N ALA A 485 -14.53 0.50 15.53
CA ALA A 485 -15.56 1.12 14.71
C ALA A 485 -15.04 1.27 13.27
N ARG A 486 -15.77 0.77 12.28
CA ARG A 486 -15.41 0.94 10.86
C ARG A 486 -15.65 2.39 10.42
N VAL A 487 -14.64 3.01 9.82
CA VAL A 487 -14.67 4.43 9.40
C VAL A 487 -14.54 4.65 7.90
N SER A 488 -14.35 3.57 7.14
CA SER A 488 -14.30 3.62 5.67
C SER A 488 -15.48 2.88 5.08
N ASP A 489 -15.97 3.32 3.92
CA ASP A 489 -16.82 2.57 3.01
C ASP A 489 -16.30 2.67 1.57
N VAL A 490 -15.74 1.56 1.08
CA VAL A 490 -15.21 1.40 -0.28
C VAL A 490 -16.09 0.46 -1.12
N GLY A 491 -17.30 0.14 -0.64
CA GLY A 491 -18.22 -0.79 -1.27
C GLY A 491 -17.77 -2.25 -1.25
N PRO A 492 -18.58 -3.16 -1.84
CA PRO A 492 -18.25 -4.58 -1.94
C PRO A 492 -16.94 -4.80 -2.71
N ASN A 493 -16.09 -5.67 -2.20
CA ASN A 493 -14.75 -5.98 -2.74
C ASN A 493 -13.80 -4.77 -2.87
N GLY A 494 -14.16 -3.62 -2.32
CA GLY A 494 -13.25 -2.48 -2.22
C GLY A 494 -12.12 -2.78 -1.23
N VAL A 495 -11.00 -2.10 -1.41
CA VAL A 495 -9.83 -2.23 -0.55
C VAL A 495 -9.44 -0.87 0.03
N ALA A 496 -8.98 -0.85 1.27
CA ALA A 496 -8.55 0.33 2.02
C ALA A 496 -7.26 0.03 2.79
N LEU A 497 -6.18 0.74 2.50
CA LEU A 497 -4.83 0.51 3.00
C LEU A 497 -4.23 1.81 3.55
N PHE A 498 -3.19 1.72 4.37
CA PHE A 498 -2.38 2.87 4.82
C PHE A 498 -3.20 3.92 5.59
N PRO A 499 -3.89 3.57 6.70
CA PRO A 499 -4.61 4.58 7.44
C PRO A 499 -3.66 5.54 8.14
N TRP A 500 -4.04 6.81 8.21
CA TRP A 500 -3.47 7.79 9.14
C TRP A 500 -4.58 8.57 9.84
N ILE A 501 -4.32 9.03 11.07
CA ILE A 501 -5.28 9.81 11.86
C ILE A 501 -4.66 11.01 12.53
N GLU A 502 -5.47 12.05 12.70
CA GLU A 502 -5.17 13.21 13.53
C GLU A 502 -6.40 13.68 14.31
N THR A 503 -6.17 14.46 15.36
CA THR A 503 -7.22 14.97 16.26
C THR A 503 -7.31 16.49 16.20
N GLY A 504 -8.50 17.04 16.47
CA GLY A 504 -8.66 18.47 16.79
C GLY A 504 -8.92 18.68 18.28
N GLU A 505 -9.03 19.95 18.69
CA GLU A 505 -9.29 20.32 20.09
C GLU A 505 -10.65 19.83 20.62
N ARG A 506 -11.61 19.52 19.73
CA ARG A 506 -12.92 19.01 20.16
C ARG A 506 -12.79 17.53 20.54
N PRO A 507 -13.22 17.14 21.76
CA PRO A 507 -13.31 15.73 22.15
C PRO A 507 -14.07 14.88 21.12
N GLY A 508 -13.49 13.73 20.76
CA GLY A 508 -14.06 12.82 19.77
C GLY A 508 -13.94 13.27 18.31
N SER A 509 -13.21 14.35 18.02
CA SER A 509 -12.99 14.78 16.64
C SER A 509 -11.76 14.11 16.02
N LEU A 510 -11.90 13.57 14.80
CA LEU A 510 -10.82 12.93 14.06
C LEU A 510 -10.83 13.33 12.58
N ALA A 511 -9.65 13.57 12.03
CA ALA A 511 -9.33 13.45 10.60
C ALA A 511 -8.74 12.05 10.36
N ILE A 512 -9.18 11.38 9.30
CA ILE A 512 -8.79 10.00 8.97
C ILE A 512 -8.54 9.94 7.46
N VAL A 513 -7.43 9.36 7.03
CA VAL A 513 -7.11 9.18 5.60
C VAL A 513 -6.67 7.75 5.31
N TRP A 514 -6.87 7.28 4.08
CA TRP A 514 -6.39 5.97 3.58
C TRP A 514 -6.28 5.97 2.04
N TYR A 515 -5.44 5.10 1.48
CA TYR A 515 -5.52 4.75 0.06
C TYR A 515 -6.67 3.76 -0.15
N GLY A 516 -7.52 4.02 -1.13
CA GLY A 516 -8.67 3.17 -1.42
C GLY A 516 -8.86 2.88 -2.90
N ALA A 517 -9.26 1.65 -3.22
CA ALA A 517 -9.71 1.25 -4.55
C ALA A 517 -11.08 0.59 -4.45
N THR A 518 -12.01 0.98 -5.31
CA THR A 518 -13.35 0.39 -5.39
C THR A 518 -13.43 -0.58 -6.56
N ALA A 519 -14.35 -1.55 -6.47
CA ALA A 519 -14.67 -2.40 -7.62
C ALA A 519 -15.09 -1.57 -8.84
N ALA A 520 -15.88 -0.51 -8.66
CA ALA A 520 -16.35 0.34 -9.75
C ALA A 520 -15.23 1.15 -10.44
N ASP A 521 -14.21 1.55 -9.69
CA ASP A 521 -13.06 2.27 -10.23
C ASP A 521 -12.08 1.33 -10.96
N SER A 522 -11.98 0.06 -10.55
CA SER A 522 -11.06 -0.94 -11.11
C SER A 522 -11.40 -1.34 -12.56
N GLU A 523 -10.40 -1.68 -13.36
CA GLU A 523 -10.56 -2.00 -14.79
C GLU A 523 -11.39 -3.27 -15.05
N ASP A 524 -11.33 -4.24 -14.14
CA ASP A 524 -12.04 -5.52 -14.24
C ASP A 524 -13.35 -5.54 -13.48
N THR A 525 -13.72 -4.43 -12.83
CA THR A 525 -14.91 -4.29 -11.97
C THR A 525 -14.95 -5.23 -10.74
N LYS A 526 -13.84 -5.86 -10.37
CA LYS A 526 -13.80 -6.86 -9.28
C LYS A 526 -13.33 -6.29 -7.95
N GLY A 527 -12.45 -5.29 -7.96
CA GLY A 527 -11.85 -4.70 -6.77
C GLY A 527 -10.66 -5.50 -6.23
N GLY A 528 -10.25 -5.21 -5.00
CA GLY A 528 -9.05 -5.77 -4.36
C GLY A 528 -7.73 -5.09 -4.76
N ASN A 529 -6.64 -5.48 -4.08
CA ASN A 529 -5.29 -5.03 -4.39
C ASN A 529 -4.71 -5.88 -5.54
N THR A 530 -4.97 -5.49 -6.79
CA THR A 530 -4.62 -6.24 -8.01
C THR A 530 -4.11 -5.32 -9.11
N ASP A 531 -3.54 -5.88 -10.19
CA ASP A 531 -3.08 -5.13 -11.36
C ASP A 531 -4.19 -4.33 -12.08
N SER A 532 -5.46 -4.67 -11.81
CA SER A 532 -6.64 -3.97 -12.33
C SER A 532 -7.09 -2.80 -11.44
N ALA A 533 -6.54 -2.66 -10.23
CA ALA A 533 -6.99 -1.67 -9.26
C ALA A 533 -6.63 -0.24 -9.68
N ASN A 534 -7.50 0.71 -9.32
CA ASN A 534 -7.29 2.14 -9.51
C ASN A 534 -7.56 2.86 -8.18
N TRP A 535 -6.59 3.64 -7.70
CA TRP A 535 -6.54 4.13 -6.34
C TRP A 535 -6.83 5.62 -6.23
N LYS A 536 -7.41 6.01 -5.10
CA LYS A 536 -7.63 7.41 -4.70
C LYS A 536 -7.22 7.59 -3.24
N VAL A 537 -7.01 8.84 -2.84
CA VAL A 537 -6.89 9.21 -1.43
C VAL A 537 -8.28 9.47 -0.87
N TYR A 538 -8.68 8.69 0.10
CA TYR A 538 -9.94 8.89 0.82
C TYR A 538 -9.70 9.64 2.11
N PHE A 539 -10.72 10.38 2.53
CA PHE A 539 -10.73 11.11 3.78
C PHE A 539 -12.05 10.85 4.51
N ALA A 540 -11.99 10.69 5.83
CA ALA A 540 -13.14 10.75 6.69
C ALA A 540 -12.92 11.71 7.85
N GLN A 541 -14.02 12.32 8.29
CA GLN A 541 -14.08 13.15 9.47
C GLN A 541 -15.19 12.68 10.39
N THR A 542 -14.93 12.66 11.69
CA THR A 542 -15.95 12.46 12.73
C THR A 542 -15.80 13.51 13.82
N LEU A 543 -16.89 13.82 14.50
CA LEU A 543 -16.93 14.76 15.64
C LEU A 543 -17.36 14.06 16.95
N ASN A 544 -17.54 12.74 16.91
CA ASN A 544 -18.06 11.92 17.99
C ASN A 544 -17.48 10.49 17.98
N ALA A 545 -16.18 10.36 17.69
CA ALA A 545 -15.46 9.08 17.57
C ALA A 545 -15.62 8.13 18.77
N THR A 546 -15.92 8.66 19.95
CA THR A 546 -16.10 7.90 21.20
C THR A 546 -17.52 7.44 21.47
N ALA A 547 -18.50 7.87 20.66
CA ALA A 547 -19.89 7.44 20.82
C ALA A 547 -20.03 5.92 20.57
N SER A 548 -21.05 5.30 21.17
CA SER A 548 -21.38 3.90 20.89
C SER A 548 -21.77 3.67 19.42
N ALA A 549 -22.29 4.72 18.76
CA ALA A 549 -22.54 4.75 17.33
C ALA A 549 -22.03 6.07 16.69
N PRO A 550 -20.75 6.15 16.31
CA PRO A 550 -20.19 7.38 15.74
C PRO A 550 -20.73 7.65 14.34
N THR A 551 -20.79 8.93 13.99
CA THR A 551 -21.13 9.39 12.63
C THR A 551 -19.85 9.76 11.91
N ILE A 552 -19.67 9.19 10.73
CA ILE A 552 -18.48 9.32 9.90
C ILE A 552 -18.87 10.03 8.61
N LEU A 553 -18.19 11.12 8.29
CA LEU A 553 -18.38 11.89 7.07
C LEU A 553 -17.22 11.58 6.13
N GLN A 554 -17.46 10.84 5.05
CA GLN A 554 -16.43 10.39 4.13
C GLN A 554 -16.50 11.14 2.78
N ALA A 555 -15.32 11.52 2.29
CA ALA A 555 -15.08 12.13 0.99
C ALA A 555 -13.82 11.54 0.32
N VAL A 556 -13.52 12.02 -0.89
CA VAL A 556 -12.25 11.76 -1.57
C VAL A 556 -11.42 13.04 -1.45
N ALA A 557 -10.17 12.92 -1.02
CA ALA A 557 -9.24 14.05 -0.91
C ALA A 557 -8.52 14.32 -2.24
N SER A 558 -8.14 13.26 -2.97
CA SER A 558 -7.58 13.42 -4.31
C SER A 558 -8.65 13.79 -5.33
N ASP A 559 -8.32 14.67 -6.26
CA ASP A 559 -9.21 15.08 -7.37
C ASP A 559 -9.09 14.19 -8.61
N HIS A 560 -8.23 13.17 -8.56
CA HIS A 560 -8.02 12.17 -9.61
C HIS A 560 -7.63 10.79 -9.02
N ILE A 561 -7.48 9.81 -9.91
CA ILE A 561 -6.90 8.49 -9.61
C ILE A 561 -5.39 8.68 -9.55
N ILE A 562 -4.79 8.36 -8.41
CA ILE A 562 -3.38 8.64 -8.09
C ILE A 562 -2.45 7.51 -8.54
N HIS A 563 -3.02 6.33 -8.79
CA HIS A 563 -2.27 5.12 -9.10
C HIS A 563 -3.13 4.08 -9.82
N GLY A 564 -2.51 3.34 -10.74
CA GLY A 564 -3.06 2.13 -11.33
C GLY A 564 -2.15 0.93 -11.09
N SER A 565 -2.75 -0.24 -10.84
CA SER A 565 -2.13 -1.53 -10.50
C SER A 565 -2.18 -1.85 -9.00
N ASN A 566 -1.59 -2.97 -8.59
CA ASN A 566 -1.45 -3.35 -7.19
C ASN A 566 -0.57 -2.35 -6.44
N ILE A 567 -0.62 -2.33 -5.11
CA ILE A 567 0.32 -1.62 -4.23
C ILE A 567 1.02 -2.66 -3.35
N SER A 568 2.35 -2.53 -3.22
CA SER A 568 3.12 -3.35 -2.29
C SER A 568 2.77 -3.08 -0.83
N LEU A 569 2.64 -4.17 -0.06
CA LEU A 569 2.53 -4.16 1.41
C LEU A 569 3.76 -4.75 2.09
N ALA A 570 4.78 -5.15 1.31
CA ALA A 570 5.88 -6.00 1.76
C ALA A 570 7.18 -5.24 2.06
N GLY A 571 7.17 -3.91 2.01
CA GLY A 571 8.39 -3.11 2.14
C GLY A 571 9.42 -3.48 1.05
N PHE A 572 10.71 -3.41 1.39
CA PHE A 572 11.81 -3.72 0.46
C PHE A 572 11.98 -5.24 0.31
N THR A 573 11.65 -5.80 -0.85
CA THR A 573 11.85 -7.23 -1.15
C THR A 573 12.67 -7.41 -2.42
N THR A 574 13.57 -8.41 -2.44
CA THR A 574 14.34 -8.78 -3.63
C THR A 574 13.64 -9.96 -4.34
N GLY A 575 13.05 -9.74 -5.51
CA GLY A 575 12.29 -10.76 -6.26
C GLY A 575 11.33 -10.14 -7.29
N THR A 576 10.28 -10.86 -7.72
CA THR A 576 9.10 -10.25 -8.38
C THR A 576 8.50 -9.24 -7.42
N SER A 577 8.90 -7.98 -7.56
CA SER A 577 8.51 -6.90 -6.66
C SER A 577 7.03 -6.60 -6.88
N PRO A 578 6.18 -6.58 -5.85
CA PRO A 578 4.94 -5.82 -5.92
C PRO A 578 5.24 -4.35 -6.24
N ASN A 579 4.28 -3.64 -6.82
CA ASN A 579 4.47 -2.27 -7.31
C ASN A 579 4.77 -1.30 -6.15
N ARG A 580 5.94 -0.66 -6.20
CA ARG A 580 6.46 0.24 -5.15
C ARG A 580 6.40 1.71 -5.53
N ASN A 581 5.71 2.08 -6.61
CA ASN A 581 5.68 3.46 -7.09
C ASN A 581 5.10 4.46 -6.10
N LEU A 582 4.09 4.06 -5.31
CA LEU A 582 3.55 4.90 -4.23
C LEU A 582 4.32 4.76 -2.92
N ALA A 583 5.29 3.85 -2.88
CA ALA A 583 5.96 3.41 -1.68
C ALA A 583 4.95 3.02 -0.58
N ASP A 584 5.24 3.26 0.70
CA ASP A 584 4.43 2.72 1.80
C ASP A 584 4.00 3.72 2.90
N PHE A 585 4.01 5.03 2.64
CA PHE A 585 3.63 6.03 3.65
C PHE A 585 2.96 7.28 3.11
N PHE A 586 2.04 7.81 3.92
CA PHE A 586 1.43 9.12 3.76
C PHE A 586 0.74 9.58 5.05
N GLN A 587 0.45 10.88 5.22
CA GLN A 587 -0.10 11.43 6.47
C GLN A 587 -1.17 12.51 6.25
N VAL A 588 -2.00 12.69 7.29
CA VAL A 588 -2.84 13.87 7.49
C VAL A 588 -2.34 14.65 8.70
N ALA A 589 -2.36 15.98 8.62
CA ALA A 589 -2.17 16.94 9.70
C ALA A 589 -3.42 17.81 9.85
N VAL A 590 -3.57 18.50 10.99
CA VAL A 590 -4.69 19.43 11.24
C VAL A 590 -4.13 20.82 11.49
N ASP A 591 -4.60 21.81 10.75
CA ASP A 591 -4.17 23.19 10.88
C ASP A 591 -4.78 23.90 12.12
N PRO A 592 -4.32 25.11 12.48
CA PRO A 592 -4.91 25.87 13.59
C PRO A 592 -6.39 26.23 13.40
N GLN A 593 -6.93 26.12 12.18
CA GLN A 593 -8.34 26.29 11.87
C GLN A 593 -9.14 24.98 11.98
N GLY A 594 -8.52 23.88 12.39
CA GLY A 594 -9.15 22.57 12.54
C GLY A 594 -9.46 21.89 11.20
N LEU A 595 -8.75 22.25 10.13
CA LEU A 595 -8.89 21.72 8.78
C LEU A 595 -7.75 20.77 8.44
N ALA A 596 -8.07 19.70 7.71
CA ALA A 596 -7.10 18.68 7.35
C ALA A 596 -6.16 19.14 6.23
N PHE A 597 -4.86 18.88 6.38
CA PHE A 597 -3.83 19.00 5.35
C PHE A 597 -3.25 17.62 5.10
N VAL A 598 -3.33 17.11 3.88
CA VAL A 598 -2.97 15.73 3.53
C VAL A 598 -1.84 15.74 2.53
N ALA A 599 -0.82 14.91 2.75
CA ALA A 599 0.28 14.67 1.81
C ALA A 599 0.33 13.18 1.44
N TRP A 600 0.54 12.83 0.17
CA TRP A 600 0.58 11.46 -0.35
C TRP A 600 1.47 11.31 -1.58
N ALA A 601 1.84 10.08 -1.91
CA ALA A 601 2.58 9.76 -3.14
C ALA A 601 1.61 9.52 -4.31
N ASP A 602 1.95 10.00 -5.49
CA ASP A 602 1.15 9.92 -6.71
C ASP A 602 2.06 9.64 -7.91
N ASP A 603 1.74 8.64 -8.72
CA ASP A 603 2.50 8.27 -9.92
C ASP A 603 1.65 8.38 -11.20
N SER A 604 0.49 9.04 -11.12
CA SER A 604 -0.48 9.09 -12.20
C SER A 604 0.02 9.81 -13.45
N ALA A 605 1.01 10.69 -13.30
CA ALA A 605 1.56 11.50 -14.39
C ALA A 605 2.99 11.09 -14.84
N ASP A 606 3.71 10.27 -14.07
CA ASP A 606 5.19 10.24 -14.09
C ASP A 606 5.77 8.81 -14.23
N PHE A 607 7.10 8.71 -14.38
CA PHE A 607 7.79 7.40 -14.40
C PHE A 607 7.78 6.71 -13.04
N ALA A 608 7.92 7.51 -11.98
CA ALA A 608 7.95 7.14 -10.57
C ALA A 608 6.88 7.92 -9.79
N GLY A 609 6.82 7.73 -8.46
CA GLY A 609 5.92 8.49 -7.59
C GLY A 609 6.51 9.83 -7.14
N HIS A 610 5.62 10.79 -6.93
CA HIS A 610 5.94 12.12 -6.42
C HIS A 610 5.01 12.56 -5.30
N THR A 611 5.45 13.52 -4.50
CA THR A 611 4.70 14.02 -3.37
C THR A 611 3.62 14.99 -3.84
N TYR A 612 2.39 14.73 -3.42
CA TYR A 612 1.21 15.56 -3.66
C TYR A 612 0.59 16.00 -2.35
N VAL A 613 -0.05 17.16 -2.38
CA VAL A 613 -0.75 17.74 -1.22
C VAL A 613 -2.15 18.24 -1.57
N ALA A 614 -3.05 18.22 -0.59
CA ALA A 614 -4.30 18.95 -0.62
C ALA A 614 -4.70 19.45 0.77
N HIS A 615 -5.40 20.58 0.80
CA HIS A 615 -5.92 21.18 2.02
C HIS A 615 -7.44 21.16 2.01
N GLN A 616 -8.05 20.81 3.14
CA GLN A 616 -9.48 20.87 3.34
C GLN A 616 -9.92 22.34 3.33
N ILE A 617 -10.72 22.71 2.34
CA ILE A 617 -11.26 24.08 2.17
C ILE A 617 -12.76 24.14 2.48
N GLY A 618 -13.37 23.03 2.86
CA GLY A 618 -14.76 22.95 3.32
C GLY A 618 -14.99 21.72 4.19
N GLY A 619 -15.90 21.84 5.15
CA GLY A 619 -16.28 20.75 6.06
C GLY A 619 -16.46 21.24 7.48
N TYR A 620 -16.30 20.37 8.47
CA TYR A 620 -16.35 20.78 9.87
C TYR A 620 -14.96 21.11 10.37
N ASN A 621 -14.83 22.18 11.15
CA ASN A 621 -13.64 22.50 11.91
C ASN A 621 -13.53 21.50 13.07
N LEU A 622 -12.43 20.74 13.14
CA LEU A 622 -12.21 19.72 14.16
C LEU A 622 -12.02 20.31 15.57
N ASN A 623 -11.60 21.56 15.69
CA ASN A 623 -11.41 22.20 17.00
C ASN A 623 -12.73 22.62 17.66
N THR A 624 -13.77 22.91 16.87
CA THR A 624 -15.03 23.52 17.36
C THR A 624 -16.29 22.73 16.98
N GLY A 625 -16.23 21.92 15.92
CA GLY A 625 -17.37 21.24 15.30
C GLY A 625 -18.27 22.16 14.45
N LYS A 626 -17.84 23.39 14.15
CA LYS A 626 -18.58 24.31 13.28
C LYS A 626 -18.25 24.05 11.81
N ALA A 627 -19.24 24.15 10.93
CA ALA A 627 -18.99 24.13 9.50
C ALA A 627 -18.18 25.37 9.08
N ILE A 628 -17.17 25.17 8.23
CA ILE A 628 -16.31 26.21 7.67
C ILE A 628 -16.18 25.98 6.16
N ARG A 629 -16.03 27.08 5.42
CA ARG A 629 -15.71 27.05 3.99
C ARG A 629 -14.79 28.21 3.66
N ILE A 630 -13.62 27.89 3.13
CA ILE A 630 -12.65 28.86 2.64
C ILE A 630 -13.07 29.29 1.23
N SER A 631 -13.07 30.60 0.98
CA SER A 631 -13.37 31.19 -0.32
C SER A 631 -12.10 31.68 -0.98
N GLY A 632 -12.01 31.60 -2.31
CA GLY A 632 -10.89 32.11 -3.09
C GLY A 632 -10.66 31.30 -4.36
N THR A 633 -9.55 31.58 -5.02
CA THR A 633 -9.20 30.97 -6.32
C THR A 633 -8.51 29.64 -6.12
N ASN A 634 -9.24 28.56 -6.34
CA ASN A 634 -8.69 27.20 -6.44
C ASN A 634 -8.57 26.79 -7.91
N ALA A 635 -7.88 27.59 -8.74
CA ALA A 635 -7.66 27.21 -10.13
C ALA A 635 -6.35 26.42 -10.25
N MET A 636 -6.29 25.47 -11.19
CA MET A 636 -4.99 24.97 -11.67
C MET A 636 -4.31 26.06 -12.50
N THR A 637 -2.99 26.19 -12.37
CA THR A 637 -2.21 27.11 -13.19
C THR A 637 -2.23 26.61 -14.63
N PRO A 638 -2.80 27.35 -15.60
CA PRO A 638 -2.84 26.89 -16.98
C PRO A 638 -1.43 26.89 -17.57
N MET A 639 -1.01 25.77 -18.17
CA MET A 639 0.15 25.76 -19.07
C MET A 639 -0.17 26.63 -20.29
N PRO A 640 0.68 27.60 -20.67
CA PRO A 640 0.49 28.35 -21.90
C PRO A 640 0.45 27.40 -23.10
N ALA A 641 -0.50 27.56 -24.02
CA ALA A 641 -0.71 26.64 -25.16
C ALA A 641 0.49 26.52 -26.13
N ARG A 642 1.52 27.37 -26.00
CA ARG A 642 2.75 27.35 -26.79
C ARG A 642 4.03 27.12 -25.96
N ALA A 643 3.91 26.96 -24.65
CA ALA A 643 5.05 26.58 -23.82
C ALA A 643 5.35 25.08 -24.01
N PRO A 644 6.59 24.63 -23.73
CA PRO A 644 6.86 23.22 -23.48
C PRO A 644 5.86 22.64 -22.47
N GLN A 645 5.46 21.38 -22.68
CA GLN A 645 4.53 20.70 -21.77
C GLN A 645 5.26 20.08 -20.59
N VAL A 646 6.55 19.76 -20.76
CA VAL A 646 7.42 19.20 -19.73
C VAL A 646 8.54 20.21 -19.49
N PHE A 647 8.83 20.46 -18.22
CA PHE A 647 9.99 21.22 -17.79
C PHE A 647 10.80 20.36 -16.84
N ASP A 648 12.11 20.56 -16.86
CA ASP A 648 13.03 19.83 -16.01
C ASP A 648 14.15 20.74 -15.53
N PHE A 649 14.76 20.38 -14.41
CA PHE A 649 15.81 21.19 -13.81
C PHE A 649 17.03 21.17 -14.72
N ARG A 650 17.66 22.33 -14.89
CA ARG A 650 19.00 22.36 -15.47
C ARG A 650 20.01 21.91 -14.42
N HIS A 651 20.98 21.11 -14.82
CA HIS A 651 22.09 20.60 -14.00
C HIS A 651 21.68 19.56 -12.95
N ASP A 652 20.74 18.68 -13.27
CA ASP A 652 20.34 17.55 -12.43
C ASP A 652 20.57 16.16 -13.06
N ALA A 653 21.13 16.10 -14.26
CA ALA A 653 21.62 14.85 -14.83
C ALA A 653 22.59 14.11 -13.88
N ARG A 654 22.42 12.80 -13.73
CA ARG A 654 23.22 11.98 -12.80
C ARG A 654 24.29 11.19 -13.53
N ALA A 655 25.51 11.24 -12.99
CA ALA A 655 26.62 10.41 -13.44
C ALA A 655 26.50 8.97 -12.93
N PHE A 656 26.78 7.99 -13.79
CA PHE A 656 26.90 6.57 -13.42
C PHE A 656 28.21 6.28 -12.67
N SER A 657 28.41 6.90 -11.51
CA SER A 657 29.47 6.58 -10.55
C SER A 657 28.84 6.14 -9.23
N PRO A 658 29.49 5.30 -8.41
CA PRO A 658 29.09 5.09 -7.02
C PRO A 658 29.90 6.00 -6.07
N PRO A 659 29.28 6.86 -5.24
CA PRO A 659 27.87 7.26 -5.30
C PRO A 659 27.57 8.09 -6.56
N PRO A 660 26.30 8.15 -7.02
CA PRO A 660 25.92 9.00 -8.13
C PRO A 660 26.25 10.46 -7.82
N VAL A 661 26.82 11.17 -8.79
CA VAL A 661 27.14 12.60 -8.65
C VAL A 661 26.25 13.38 -9.62
N MET A 662 25.69 14.50 -9.17
CA MET A 662 25.03 15.47 -10.03
C MET A 662 26.01 16.61 -10.33
N PRO A 663 26.51 16.71 -11.57
CA PRO A 663 27.47 17.73 -11.93
C PRO A 663 26.76 19.05 -12.26
N ASP A 664 27.20 20.13 -11.61
CA ASP A 664 26.72 21.50 -11.83
C ASP A 664 27.28 22.11 -13.14
N VAL A 665 27.06 21.43 -14.26
CA VAL A 665 27.50 21.84 -15.61
C VAL A 665 26.53 21.35 -16.69
N ASP A 666 26.53 22.04 -17.85
CA ASP A 666 25.74 21.61 -19.01
C ASP A 666 26.18 20.23 -19.51
N THR A 667 25.22 19.33 -19.72
CA THR A 667 25.49 18.00 -20.29
C THR A 667 24.50 17.63 -21.39
N PRO A 668 24.89 16.79 -22.37
CA PRO A 668 23.98 16.38 -23.43
C PRO A 668 22.84 15.45 -22.96
N ALA A 669 22.91 14.93 -21.72
CA ALA A 669 21.84 14.15 -21.11
C ALA A 669 20.86 15.01 -20.30
N ASP A 670 21.30 16.15 -19.77
CA ASP A 670 20.53 17.04 -18.90
C ASP A 670 19.39 17.72 -19.65
N ILE A 671 18.17 17.22 -19.48
CA ILE A 671 16.94 17.66 -20.11
C ILE A 671 16.55 18.99 -19.47
N VAL A 672 16.01 19.91 -20.26
CA VAL A 672 15.53 21.21 -19.76
C VAL A 672 14.03 21.37 -19.98
N ASN A 673 13.54 20.90 -21.11
CA ASN A 673 12.12 20.88 -21.40
C ASN A 673 11.78 19.96 -22.58
N ILE A 674 10.50 19.61 -22.69
CA ILE A 674 9.96 18.86 -23.82
C ILE A 674 8.68 19.53 -24.32
N GLY A 675 8.70 19.93 -25.59
CA GLY A 675 7.54 20.44 -26.32
C GLY A 675 6.91 19.38 -27.19
N TYR A 676 5.60 19.21 -27.06
CA TYR A 676 4.75 18.38 -27.91
C TYR A 676 3.94 19.27 -28.85
N GLY A 677 3.83 18.82 -30.10
CA GLY A 677 3.14 19.52 -31.16
C GLY A 677 2.59 18.55 -32.20
N CYS A 678 1.97 19.10 -33.24
CA CYS A 678 1.65 18.34 -34.42
C CYS A 678 1.89 19.13 -35.71
N GLN A 679 2.11 18.41 -36.81
CA GLN A 679 2.31 18.96 -38.14
C GLN A 679 1.48 18.17 -39.15
N ASN A 680 0.93 18.83 -40.16
CA ASN A 680 0.30 18.15 -41.28
C ASN A 680 1.29 18.01 -42.45
N VAL A 681 1.56 16.79 -42.90
CA VAL A 681 2.49 16.51 -44.01
C VAL A 681 1.78 15.64 -45.03
N ASN A 682 1.58 16.15 -46.25
CA ASN A 682 0.89 15.45 -47.34
C ASN A 682 -0.46 14.82 -46.95
N GLY A 683 -1.23 15.49 -46.07
CA GLY A 683 -2.52 15.02 -45.57
C GLY A 683 -2.45 14.04 -44.38
N ALA A 684 -1.26 13.65 -43.92
CA ALA A 684 -1.06 12.90 -42.69
C ALA A 684 -0.79 13.86 -41.51
N THR A 685 -1.30 13.54 -40.33
CA THR A 685 -1.00 14.28 -39.09
C THR A 685 0.13 13.58 -38.35
N TRP A 686 1.22 14.29 -38.13
CA TRP A 686 2.37 13.81 -37.39
C TRP A 686 2.39 14.43 -36.00
N VAL A 687 2.56 13.60 -34.97
CA VAL A 687 2.92 14.08 -33.62
C VAL A 687 4.40 14.42 -33.64
N THR A 688 4.74 15.60 -33.10
CA THR A 688 6.12 16.08 -32.96
C THR A 688 6.44 16.17 -31.47
N ALA A 689 7.56 15.60 -31.05
CA ALA A 689 8.14 15.82 -29.73
C ALA A 689 9.54 16.43 -29.90
N THR A 690 9.83 17.50 -29.16
CA THR A 690 11.12 18.19 -29.17
C THR A 690 11.63 18.31 -27.75
N MET A 691 12.78 17.70 -27.47
CA MET A 691 13.49 17.75 -26.20
C MET A 691 14.65 18.73 -26.31
N ALA A 692 14.76 19.68 -25.38
CA ALA A 692 15.94 20.50 -25.20
C ALA A 692 16.83 19.89 -24.10
N ALA A 693 18.14 19.86 -24.32
CA ALA A 693 19.10 19.41 -23.32
C ALA A 693 20.23 20.44 -23.17
N SER A 694 20.67 20.69 -21.94
CA SER A 694 21.49 21.86 -21.61
C SER A 694 22.86 21.86 -22.29
N GLY A 695 23.46 20.69 -22.56
CA GLY A 695 24.78 20.55 -23.17
C GLY A 695 24.80 19.83 -24.53
N LEU A 696 23.70 19.82 -25.27
CA LEU A 696 23.61 19.16 -26.59
C LEU A 696 24.20 20.00 -27.74
N ASP A 697 25.42 20.49 -27.56
CA ASP A 697 26.15 21.29 -28.56
C ASP A 697 26.88 20.43 -29.62
N THR A 698 27.05 19.14 -29.32
CA THR A 698 27.62 18.13 -30.22
C THR A 698 26.76 16.87 -30.16
N VAL A 699 26.92 15.98 -31.13
CA VAL A 699 26.24 14.69 -31.09
C VAL A 699 27.11 13.70 -30.33
N PRO A 700 26.74 13.30 -29.10
CA PRO A 700 27.54 12.34 -28.38
C PRO A 700 27.33 10.93 -28.95
N PRO A 701 28.35 10.05 -28.89
CA PRO A 701 28.18 8.65 -29.22
C PRO A 701 27.37 7.93 -28.13
N LEU A 702 26.69 6.84 -28.50
CA LEU A 702 25.98 5.95 -27.56
C LEU A 702 24.99 6.71 -26.66
N GLY A 703 24.26 7.66 -27.24
CA GLY A 703 23.24 8.47 -26.59
C GLY A 703 21.83 7.98 -26.92
N THR A 704 20.87 8.21 -26.02
CA THR A 704 19.44 8.01 -26.24
C THR A 704 18.68 9.19 -25.64
N TRP A 705 17.73 9.75 -26.38
CA TRP A 705 16.80 10.80 -25.93
C TRP A 705 15.38 10.33 -26.26
N ARG A 706 14.61 9.99 -25.23
CA ARG A 706 13.28 9.38 -25.34
C ARG A 706 12.23 10.33 -24.78
N MET A 707 11.15 10.53 -25.54
CA MET A 707 10.00 11.35 -25.18
C MET A 707 8.76 10.45 -25.19
N THR A 708 8.09 10.34 -24.05
CA THR A 708 6.95 9.45 -23.84
C THR A 708 5.64 10.22 -23.79
N PHE A 709 4.56 9.59 -24.23
CA PHE A 709 3.22 10.17 -24.15
C PHE A 709 2.19 9.05 -24.16
N ALA A 710 1.00 9.33 -23.66
CA ALA A 710 -0.10 8.38 -23.62
C ALA A 710 -1.37 8.99 -24.21
N SER A 711 -2.25 8.14 -24.73
CA SER A 711 -3.50 8.53 -25.38
C SER A 711 -4.65 7.61 -25.00
N ASN A 712 -5.87 8.15 -24.99
CA ASN A 712 -7.10 7.38 -24.84
C ASN A 712 -7.14 6.49 -23.58
N PRO A 713 -6.99 7.07 -22.36
CA PRO A 713 -7.10 6.28 -21.16
C PRO A 713 -8.52 5.75 -20.97
N THR A 714 -8.67 4.56 -20.39
CA THR A 714 -10.01 4.02 -20.04
C THR A 714 -10.67 4.81 -18.90
N LYS A 715 -9.87 5.50 -18.10
CA LYS A 715 -10.30 6.41 -17.02
C LYS A 715 -9.61 7.77 -17.18
N PRO A 716 -10.29 8.90 -16.95
CA PRO A 716 -9.67 10.21 -17.12
C PRO A 716 -8.36 10.36 -16.34
N GLY A 717 -7.30 10.80 -17.03
CA GLY A 717 -6.01 11.14 -16.40
C GLY A 717 -5.10 9.97 -16.04
N VAL A 718 -5.53 8.71 -16.17
CA VAL A 718 -4.71 7.56 -15.73
C VAL A 718 -3.80 7.05 -16.85
N VAL A 719 -2.50 7.41 -16.79
CA VAL A 719 -1.50 7.07 -17.82
C VAL A 719 -1.36 5.57 -18.01
N ASP A 720 -1.41 4.79 -16.95
CA ASP A 720 -1.28 3.33 -17.01
C ASP A 720 -2.49 2.61 -17.60
N ARG A 721 -3.60 3.34 -17.79
CA ARG A 721 -4.80 2.83 -18.44
C ARG A 721 -4.99 3.36 -19.86
N ALA A 722 -3.97 4.02 -20.41
CA ALA A 722 -3.93 4.52 -21.78
C ALA A 722 -3.09 3.63 -22.71
N ASP A 723 -3.23 3.85 -24.02
CA ASP A 723 -2.20 3.45 -24.96
C ASP A 723 -0.96 4.32 -24.72
N ARG A 724 0.18 3.71 -24.37
CA ARG A 724 1.42 4.42 -24.05
C ARG A 724 2.44 4.28 -25.17
N TRP A 725 3.04 5.40 -25.53
CA TRP A 725 3.92 5.56 -26.68
C TRP A 725 5.23 6.21 -26.29
N PHE A 726 6.23 6.04 -27.15
CA PHE A 726 7.41 6.88 -27.13
C PHE A 726 7.92 7.15 -28.54
N VAL A 727 8.61 8.27 -28.68
CA VAL A 727 9.55 8.52 -29.77
C VAL A 727 10.94 8.70 -29.17
N GLN A 728 11.96 8.28 -29.90
CA GLN A 728 13.33 8.43 -29.43
C GLN A 728 14.30 8.70 -30.58
N ALA A 729 15.34 9.47 -30.27
CA ALA A 729 16.57 9.50 -31.03
C ALA A 729 17.63 8.67 -30.31
N ALA A 730 18.47 7.97 -31.05
CA ALA A 730 19.64 7.28 -30.50
C ALA A 730 20.86 7.47 -31.41
N THR A 731 22.05 7.39 -30.83
CA THR A 731 23.32 7.44 -31.55
C THR A 731 24.13 6.16 -31.33
N ASP A 732 24.81 5.69 -32.36
CA ASP A 732 25.78 4.59 -32.23
C ASP A 732 27.14 5.09 -31.71
N ASP A 733 28.14 4.21 -31.72
CA ASP A 733 29.51 4.52 -31.28
C ASP A 733 30.22 5.57 -32.16
N THR A 734 29.76 5.76 -33.39
CA THR A 734 30.26 6.79 -34.32
C THR A 734 29.47 8.11 -34.25
N GLY A 735 28.38 8.14 -33.48
CA GLY A 735 27.45 9.28 -33.45
C GLY A 735 26.42 9.27 -34.58
N ALA A 736 26.29 8.16 -35.33
CA ALA A 736 25.28 8.04 -36.37
C ALA A 736 23.88 7.97 -35.74
N ARG A 737 22.96 8.76 -36.28
CA ARG A 737 21.66 9.05 -35.65
C ARG A 737 20.59 8.12 -36.18
N THR A 738 19.79 7.56 -35.28
CA THR A 738 18.59 6.79 -35.60
C THR A 738 17.39 7.40 -34.88
N TYR A 739 16.22 7.34 -35.52
CA TYR A 739 14.98 7.85 -34.96
C TYR A 739 13.90 6.79 -35.06
N SER A 740 13.27 6.48 -33.94
CA SER A 740 12.31 5.39 -33.83
C SER A 740 11.10 5.77 -32.99
N TYR A 741 10.01 5.05 -33.20
CA TYR A 741 8.84 5.11 -32.34
C TYR A 741 8.55 3.72 -31.77
N GLY A 742 7.82 3.69 -30.67
CA GLY A 742 7.44 2.45 -30.03
C GLY A 742 6.31 2.59 -29.04
N ALA A 743 6.02 1.47 -28.39
CA ALA A 743 5.02 1.37 -27.33
C ALA A 743 5.72 1.17 -25.98
N ALA A 744 5.10 1.67 -24.93
CA ALA A 744 5.51 1.45 -23.55
C ALA A 744 4.42 0.67 -22.79
N ALA A 745 4.81 -0.11 -21.78
CA ALA A 745 3.86 -0.79 -20.90
C ALA A 745 4.39 -0.77 -19.47
N ARG A 746 3.52 -0.44 -18.50
CA ARG A 746 3.86 -0.65 -17.08
C ARG A 746 3.71 -2.13 -16.76
N ASN A 747 4.74 -2.70 -16.17
CA ASN A 747 4.77 -4.06 -15.68
C ASN A 747 4.09 -4.12 -14.29
N SER A 748 3.76 -5.32 -13.82
CA SER A 748 3.12 -5.54 -12.51
C SER A 748 3.97 -5.02 -11.33
N ASP A 749 5.29 -4.96 -11.51
CA ASP A 749 6.26 -4.45 -10.52
C ASP A 749 6.42 -2.92 -10.53
N GLY A 750 5.68 -2.21 -11.38
CA GLY A 750 5.76 -0.76 -11.54
C GLY A 750 6.78 -0.30 -12.60
N SER A 751 7.71 -1.16 -13.04
CA SER A 751 8.70 -0.80 -14.07
C SER A 751 8.06 -0.61 -15.45
N ILE A 752 8.75 0.08 -16.37
CA ILE A 752 8.24 0.34 -17.72
C ILE A 752 9.07 -0.38 -18.77
N THR A 753 8.41 -1.23 -19.55
CA THR A 753 9.01 -1.89 -20.71
C THR A 753 8.82 -1.02 -21.95
N TYR A 754 9.92 -0.66 -22.62
CA TYR A 754 9.90 0.06 -23.89
C TYR A 754 10.18 -0.89 -25.05
N THR A 755 9.26 -0.94 -26.03
CA THR A 755 9.41 -1.77 -27.24
C THR A 755 9.43 -0.89 -28.49
N VAL A 756 10.58 -0.84 -29.19
CA VAL A 756 10.67 -0.19 -30.51
C VAL A 756 9.81 -0.95 -31.51
N LYS A 757 8.98 -0.22 -32.26
CA LYS A 757 8.05 -0.80 -33.25
C LYS A 757 8.48 -0.51 -34.70
N GLY A 758 9.25 0.55 -34.91
CA GLY A 758 9.81 0.87 -36.21
C GLY A 758 10.44 2.25 -36.25
N ASN A 759 10.81 2.68 -37.46
CA ASN A 759 11.42 3.99 -37.69
C ASN A 759 10.38 5.11 -37.58
N ALA A 760 10.78 6.21 -36.94
CA ALA A 760 10.05 7.46 -36.95
C ALA A 760 10.01 8.05 -38.38
N ASP A 761 9.08 8.95 -38.65
CA ASP A 761 8.88 9.55 -39.98
C ASP A 761 9.90 10.66 -40.26
N ALA A 762 10.33 11.37 -39.23
CA ALA A 762 11.45 12.30 -39.30
C ALA A 762 12.11 12.46 -37.92
N GLY A 763 13.35 12.92 -37.92
CA GLY A 763 14.01 13.41 -36.72
C GLY A 763 15.25 14.24 -37.05
N SER A 764 15.64 15.09 -36.11
CA SER A 764 16.77 16.00 -36.28
C SER A 764 17.40 16.37 -34.94
N PHE A 765 18.70 16.62 -34.97
CA PHE A 765 19.42 17.34 -33.92
C PHE A 765 19.66 18.76 -34.40
N ASP A 766 19.25 19.74 -33.62
CA ASP A 766 19.67 21.14 -33.76
C ASP A 766 20.65 21.45 -32.63
N LEU A 767 21.93 21.45 -32.95
CA LEU A 767 23.01 21.66 -31.98
C LEU A 767 23.17 23.14 -31.58
N THR A 768 22.58 24.07 -32.33
CA THR A 768 22.59 25.50 -31.96
C THR A 768 21.48 25.78 -30.96
N ALA A 769 20.30 25.20 -31.19
CA ALA A 769 19.18 25.27 -30.24
C ALA A 769 19.30 24.24 -29.10
N ARG A 770 20.27 23.32 -29.19
CA ARG A 770 20.48 22.19 -28.27
C ARG A 770 19.24 21.30 -28.11
N THR A 771 18.60 20.98 -29.24
CA THR A 771 17.36 20.19 -29.25
C THR A 771 17.44 18.93 -30.10
N VAL A 772 16.64 17.94 -29.71
CA VAL A 772 16.31 16.75 -30.49
C VAL A 772 14.82 16.77 -30.80
N THR A 773 14.47 16.72 -32.08
CA THR A 773 13.07 16.59 -32.53
C THR A 773 12.86 15.21 -33.15
N VAL A 774 11.78 14.54 -32.79
CA VAL A 774 11.33 13.30 -33.43
C VAL A 774 9.84 13.41 -33.79
N LYS A 775 9.49 12.95 -34.99
CA LYS A 775 8.14 13.03 -35.55
C LYS A 775 7.64 11.65 -35.95
N VAL A 776 6.39 11.34 -35.60
CA VAL A 776 5.75 10.07 -35.95
C VAL A 776 4.35 10.32 -36.50
N ASP A 777 4.01 9.64 -37.59
CA ASP A 777 2.67 9.65 -38.16
C ASP A 777 1.68 8.99 -37.20
N VAL A 778 0.58 9.69 -36.90
CA VAL A 778 -0.54 9.18 -36.12
C VAL A 778 -1.08 7.86 -36.69
N ALA A 779 -1.03 7.66 -38.01
CA ALA A 779 -1.46 6.40 -38.63
C ALA A 779 -0.65 5.19 -38.14
N LYS A 780 0.66 5.36 -37.88
CA LYS A 780 1.52 4.28 -37.35
C LYS A 780 1.19 3.95 -35.90
N LEU A 781 0.84 4.95 -35.10
CA LEU A 781 0.40 4.75 -33.72
C LEU A 781 -0.99 4.09 -33.70
N ASN A 782 -1.91 4.57 -34.53
CA ASN A 782 -3.26 4.02 -34.65
C ASN A 782 -3.29 2.58 -35.14
N ALA A 783 -2.31 2.14 -35.92
CA ALA A 783 -2.17 0.74 -36.31
C ALA A 783 -1.85 -0.20 -35.13
N LEU A 784 -1.37 0.35 -34.01
CA LEU A 784 -1.01 -0.39 -32.80
C LEU A 784 -1.96 -0.12 -31.62
N ALA A 785 -2.81 0.90 -31.71
CA ALA A 785 -3.63 1.38 -30.61
C ALA A 785 -4.70 0.35 -30.19
N GLN A 786 -4.87 0.17 -28.89
CA GLN A 786 -5.83 -0.77 -28.30
C GLN A 786 -7.00 -0.06 -27.61
N ARG A 787 -6.82 1.18 -27.17
CA ARG A 787 -7.83 1.95 -26.41
C ARG A 787 -8.58 2.98 -27.26
N GLY A 788 -8.10 3.25 -28.47
CA GLY A 788 -8.81 4.04 -29.47
C GLY A 788 -7.86 4.78 -30.39
N PRO A 789 -8.35 5.32 -31.52
CA PRO A 789 -7.50 6.09 -32.43
C PRO A 789 -7.18 7.47 -31.85
N ILE A 790 -5.94 7.92 -32.06
CA ILE A 790 -5.54 9.31 -31.96
C ILE A 790 -6.10 10.06 -33.18
N LYS A 791 -6.81 11.16 -32.92
CA LYS A 791 -7.44 12.03 -33.92
C LYS A 791 -7.42 13.49 -33.43
N THR A 792 -7.86 14.42 -34.28
CA THR A 792 -8.10 15.81 -33.85
C THR A 792 -9.02 15.84 -32.62
N GLY A 793 -8.58 16.53 -31.57
CA GLY A 793 -9.22 16.61 -30.27
C GLY A 793 -8.73 15.57 -29.24
N THR A 794 -7.93 14.58 -29.65
CA THR A 794 -7.33 13.63 -28.70
C THR A 794 -6.32 14.35 -27.80
N VAL A 795 -6.49 14.19 -26.49
CA VAL A 795 -5.54 14.70 -25.48
C VAL A 795 -4.45 13.67 -25.26
N LEU A 796 -3.20 14.10 -25.42
CA LEU A 796 -2.00 13.38 -25.01
C LEU A 796 -1.63 13.80 -23.58
N MET A 797 -1.29 12.82 -22.76
CA MET A 797 -0.98 12.96 -21.33
C MET A 797 0.21 12.06 -20.94
N GLY A 798 0.66 12.08 -19.68
CA GLY A 798 1.87 11.35 -19.27
C GLY A 798 3.09 11.75 -20.09
N LEU A 799 3.16 13.04 -20.40
CA LEU A 799 4.23 13.63 -21.20
C LEU A 799 5.47 13.69 -20.31
N ALA A 800 6.53 12.99 -20.68
CA ALA A 800 7.77 12.91 -19.92
C ALA A 800 8.93 12.52 -20.83
N GLY A 801 10.17 12.56 -20.34
CA GLY A 801 11.30 12.07 -21.11
C GLY A 801 12.46 11.58 -20.27
N SER A 802 13.34 10.84 -20.93
CA SER A 802 14.60 10.39 -20.36
C SER A 802 15.71 10.48 -21.38
N ALA A 803 16.91 10.72 -20.90
CA ALA A 803 18.10 10.81 -21.72
C ALA A 803 19.25 10.04 -21.07
N THR A 804 20.03 9.35 -21.87
CA THR A 804 21.25 8.67 -21.41
C THR A 804 22.36 8.87 -22.42
N VAL A 805 23.58 9.03 -21.93
CA VAL A 805 24.79 9.11 -22.77
C VAL A 805 25.88 8.30 -22.11
N ALA A 806 26.42 7.29 -22.81
CA ALA A 806 27.34 6.35 -22.18
C ALA A 806 28.73 6.93 -21.87
N ARG A 807 29.19 7.94 -22.61
CA ARG A 807 30.50 8.59 -22.40
C ARG A 807 30.42 10.08 -22.73
N VAL A 808 30.63 10.91 -21.72
CA VAL A 808 30.71 12.36 -21.86
C VAL A 808 32.02 12.87 -21.27
N THR A 809 32.59 13.89 -21.91
CA THR A 809 33.71 14.67 -21.36
C THR A 809 33.25 16.12 -21.23
N VAL A 810 33.05 16.55 -20.00
CA VAL A 810 32.70 17.94 -19.63
C VAL A 810 33.68 18.43 -18.57
N ALA A 811 33.64 19.71 -18.23
CA ALA A 811 34.51 20.23 -17.16
C ALA A 811 34.26 19.46 -15.86
N GLY A 812 35.31 18.84 -15.30
CA GLY A 812 35.22 18.05 -14.06
C GLY A 812 34.86 16.57 -14.22
N LEU A 813 34.37 16.12 -15.39
CA LEU A 813 34.01 14.72 -15.65
C LEU A 813 34.61 14.23 -16.97
N VAL A 814 35.38 13.14 -16.93
CA VAL A 814 36.02 12.57 -18.13
C VAL A 814 35.58 11.13 -18.35
N GLY A 815 34.90 10.88 -19.47
CA GLY A 815 34.54 9.53 -19.91
C GLY A 815 33.47 8.85 -19.05
N VAL A 816 32.65 9.62 -18.35
CA VAL A 816 31.59 9.14 -17.46
C VAL A 816 30.28 9.10 -18.23
N GLY A 817 29.44 8.10 -17.97
CA GLY A 817 28.09 8.09 -18.54
C GLY A 817 27.12 8.88 -17.67
N LEU A 818 26.13 9.49 -18.30
CA LEU A 818 25.13 10.32 -17.66
C LEU A 818 23.73 9.81 -17.99
N SER A 819 22.81 9.97 -17.06
CA SER A 819 21.38 9.76 -17.27
C SER A 819 20.58 10.89 -16.66
N ASP A 820 19.45 11.14 -17.28
CA ASP A 820 18.47 12.09 -16.78
C ASP A 820 17.04 11.64 -17.09
N SER A 821 16.09 12.12 -16.29
CA SER A 821 14.67 11.83 -16.42
C SER A 821 13.82 12.95 -15.87
N THR A 822 12.89 13.42 -16.67
CA THR A 822 11.96 14.47 -16.29
C THR A 822 10.86 13.93 -15.36
N ARG A 823 10.30 14.83 -14.54
CA ARG A 823 8.93 14.67 -14.05
C ARG A 823 7.92 14.74 -15.19
N GLY A 824 6.72 14.25 -14.97
CA GLY A 824 5.63 14.34 -15.93
C GLY A 824 5.10 15.76 -16.04
N GLY A 825 4.65 16.06 -17.24
CA GLY A 825 4.23 17.39 -17.66
C GLY A 825 2.71 17.53 -17.79
N GLY A 826 2.32 18.65 -18.40
CA GLY A 826 0.93 18.93 -18.74
C GLY A 826 0.39 18.03 -19.84
N THR A 827 -0.61 18.52 -20.56
CA THR A 827 -1.23 17.79 -21.67
C THR A 827 -1.06 18.52 -23.00
N PHE A 828 -1.22 17.78 -24.09
CA PHE A 828 -1.23 18.33 -25.46
C PHE A 828 -2.44 17.82 -26.23
N THR A 829 -3.20 18.70 -26.86
CA THR A 829 -4.35 18.31 -27.69
C THR A 829 -3.99 18.27 -29.17
N VAL A 830 -4.11 17.09 -29.78
CA VAL A 830 -3.87 16.90 -31.22
C VAL A 830 -4.88 17.71 -32.03
N GLY A 831 -4.44 18.47 -33.02
CA GLY A 831 -5.32 19.31 -33.87
C GLY A 831 -4.92 20.77 -33.95
N SER A 832 -4.07 21.25 -33.05
CA SER A 832 -3.44 22.58 -33.12
C SER A 832 -2.19 22.57 -34.01
N CYS A 833 -2.27 21.91 -35.16
CA CYS A 833 -1.07 21.57 -35.94
C CYS A 833 -0.55 22.76 -36.73
N GLN A 834 0.78 22.89 -36.80
CA GLN A 834 1.42 23.77 -37.76
C GLN A 834 1.18 23.21 -39.17
N GLN A 835 0.88 24.11 -40.12
CA GLN A 835 0.74 23.75 -41.53
C GLN A 835 2.10 23.46 -42.16
#